data_AF-A0A7M3YHN3-F1
#
_entry.id   AF-A0A7M3YHN3-F1
#
_cell.length_a   1.000
_cell.length_b   1.000
_cell.length_c   1.000
_cell.angle_alpha   90.00
_cell.angle_beta   90.00
_cell.angle_gamma   90.00
#
_symmetry.space_group_name_H-M   'P 1'
#
loop_
_entity.id
_entity.type
_entity.pdbx_description
1 polymer ?
#
loop_
_entity_poly.entity_id
_entity_poly.type
_entity_poly.pdbx_seq_one_letter_code
_entity_poly.pdbx_strand_id
1 'polypeptide(L)'
;MVATLDSGVSPPDWQNEAGPSLRLEVYVDLRDRMNSRIYLNIYVHHLNADVLADWGLNLESSTIKLDSVTSDGIRMFDSELDVDVYDMLTSFPIESLSETFTEYLGVDVLFQTPFFSTAHDSGGLDFIHQPGSTCQENLAYRYCLGNSGAMASTYPVILQTGTVPSEMQVSKIVNQFIQHAEGDISSLDLSILTDEDLASIMSVLELELEVDLSFLNDGLPENFPSTDTSMYVLLPEWLDLDGSDTDILEFHSNSTANENLGIRGSRSYDWKQAICLENGRGGAGDPTECTDDSEDLICSSTQETCVSMDVEMEIERLAVRETQAAVEFEFTADITLEIYRLGINLVDEENMEISPIPADIIRRIIAIGDRKPGGLLSGSEQQAMIPLSSGDYNFEVSNSGLIGLSNALMDEIEIAFEELEKIGSQELILGTETLESNLDIEPLPIKLEIPPMEMPMNMEISDTNPIEIGVRVSSSSLTIALLHSVEDEVKISLAPATIEANPLASALTDLGLEFSDYGVSSESAIFYSVVPPIMEYTLWGLIKSSARLEITMPDSIRINHFESEKGLGSVGVIDGKQILSYRTPVCPEAENWPQCYREHDTISWSVEVSYMFILGEVVQYILVVLVFLGLAISRWKRRRNARKAASKNAKEAMEEKMLELELAAQMGELEENLAIETPEATETESSNWWDQ
;
A
#
# COMPACT_ATOMS: atom_id res chain seq x y z
N MET A 1 -41.27 -62.90 -29.23
CA MET A 1 -41.18 -61.94 -28.13
C MET A 1 -40.49 -60.75 -28.74
N VAL A 2 -41.27 -59.74 -29.09
CA VAL A 2 -40.86 -58.69 -30.02
C VAL A 2 -40.16 -57.62 -29.20
N ALA A 3 -38.84 -57.59 -29.28
CA ALA A 3 -38.01 -56.51 -28.75
C ALA A 3 -38.09 -55.29 -29.69
N THR A 4 -39.28 -54.79 -30.03
CA THR A 4 -39.38 -53.58 -30.84
C THR A 4 -40.32 -52.59 -30.17
N LEU A 5 -39.76 -51.51 -29.65
CA LEU A 5 -40.45 -50.24 -29.51
C LEU A 5 -40.38 -49.49 -30.85
N ASP A 6 -40.72 -50.17 -31.96
CA ASP A 6 -40.93 -49.51 -33.25
C ASP A 6 -42.33 -48.89 -33.20
N SER A 7 -42.36 -47.58 -32.98
CA SER A 7 -43.62 -46.82 -32.97
C SER A 7 -44.01 -46.35 -34.38
N GLY A 8 -43.12 -46.52 -35.37
CA GLY A 8 -43.27 -45.94 -36.71
C GLY A 8 -43.21 -44.41 -36.73
N VAL A 9 -42.87 -43.76 -35.60
CA VAL A 9 -42.71 -42.31 -35.44
C VAL A 9 -41.29 -42.05 -34.95
N SER A 10 -40.59 -41.11 -35.58
CA SER A 10 -39.23 -40.71 -35.22
C SER A 10 -39.26 -39.26 -34.69
N PRO A 11 -38.94 -39.03 -33.40
CA PRO A 11 -38.68 -40.03 -32.36
C PRO A 11 -39.99 -40.67 -31.80
N PRO A 12 -39.92 -41.88 -31.19
CA PRO A 12 -41.06 -42.51 -30.53
C PRO A 12 -41.60 -41.70 -29.34
N ASP A 13 -42.92 -41.68 -29.14
CA ASP A 13 -43.59 -40.90 -28.06
C ASP A 13 -43.04 -41.20 -26.64
N TRP A 14 -42.55 -42.42 -26.39
CA TRP A 14 -42.02 -42.82 -25.08
C TRP A 14 -40.64 -42.22 -24.76
N GLN A 15 -39.88 -41.74 -25.76
CA GLN A 15 -38.59 -41.06 -25.51
C GLN A 15 -38.78 -39.73 -24.78
N ASN A 16 -39.91 -39.06 -25.00
CA ASN A 16 -40.25 -37.84 -24.25
C ASN A 16 -40.67 -38.15 -22.79
N GLU A 17 -41.08 -39.37 -22.48
CA GLU A 17 -41.49 -39.82 -21.13
C GLU A 17 -40.35 -40.53 -20.37
N ALA A 18 -39.27 -40.94 -21.04
CA ALA A 18 -38.20 -41.80 -20.50
C ALA A 18 -37.05 -41.06 -19.81
N GLY A 19 -36.99 -39.73 -19.89
CA GLY A 19 -35.88 -38.93 -19.35
C GLY A 19 -34.63 -38.96 -20.25
N PRO A 20 -33.46 -38.54 -19.74
CA PRO A 20 -32.22 -38.54 -20.52
C PRO A 20 -31.74 -39.98 -20.85
N SER A 21 -31.11 -40.15 -22.01
CA SER A 21 -30.52 -41.42 -22.46
C SER A 21 -29.39 -41.86 -21.55
N LEU A 22 -28.57 -40.89 -21.15
CA LEU A 22 -27.40 -41.05 -20.30
C LEU A 22 -27.48 -40.11 -19.10
N ARG A 23 -26.90 -40.54 -17.99
CA ARG A 23 -26.49 -39.64 -16.91
C ARG A 23 -24.99 -39.79 -16.69
N LEU A 24 -24.27 -38.68 -16.67
CA LEU A 24 -22.85 -38.62 -16.38
C LEU A 24 -22.64 -38.03 -14.99
N GLU A 25 -21.90 -38.73 -14.15
CA GLU A 25 -21.44 -38.18 -12.86
C GLU A 25 -19.92 -38.16 -12.86
N VAL A 26 -19.36 -36.95 -12.81
CA VAL A 26 -17.92 -36.70 -12.81
C VAL A 26 -17.50 -36.34 -11.40
N TYR A 27 -16.52 -37.04 -10.84
CA TYR A 27 -15.97 -36.73 -9.53
C TYR A 27 -14.52 -36.30 -9.69
N VAL A 28 -14.19 -35.07 -9.31
CA VAL A 28 -12.85 -34.49 -9.35
C VAL A 28 -12.31 -34.44 -7.92
N ASP A 29 -11.35 -35.29 -7.59
CA ASP A 29 -10.77 -35.35 -6.24
C ASP A 29 -9.47 -34.55 -6.15
N LEU A 30 -9.53 -33.36 -5.54
CA LEU A 30 -8.41 -32.42 -5.39
C LEU A 30 -7.82 -32.39 -3.97
N ARG A 31 -8.29 -33.25 -3.06
CA ARG A 31 -7.86 -33.25 -1.65
C ARG A 31 -6.37 -33.51 -1.49
N ASP A 32 -5.79 -34.32 -2.37
CA ASP A 32 -4.35 -34.57 -2.44
C ASP A 32 -3.83 -34.15 -3.80
N ARG A 33 -3.15 -33.00 -3.85
CA ARG A 33 -2.55 -32.44 -5.07
C ARG A 33 -1.63 -33.43 -5.78
N MET A 34 -0.91 -34.29 -5.05
CA MET A 34 0.06 -35.21 -5.64
C MET A 34 -0.56 -36.53 -6.14
N ASN A 35 -1.82 -36.76 -5.81
CA ASN A 35 -2.56 -37.99 -6.13
C ASN A 35 -4.02 -37.65 -6.49
N SER A 36 -4.21 -36.56 -7.24
CA SER A 36 -5.50 -36.12 -7.72
C SER A 36 -6.02 -37.08 -8.79
N ARG A 37 -7.35 -37.28 -8.81
CA ARG A 37 -8.00 -38.26 -9.70
C ARG A 37 -9.34 -37.74 -10.15
N ILE A 38 -9.71 -38.08 -11.38
CA ILE A 38 -11.05 -37.82 -11.90
C ILE A 38 -11.70 -39.17 -12.18
N TYR A 39 -12.92 -39.35 -11.69
CA TYR A 39 -13.75 -40.52 -11.92
C TYR A 39 -14.97 -40.12 -12.74
N LEU A 40 -15.38 -40.99 -13.65
CA LEU A 40 -16.58 -40.80 -14.46
C LEU A 40 -17.46 -42.04 -14.33
N ASN A 41 -18.66 -41.86 -13.79
CA ASN A 41 -19.72 -42.85 -13.80
C ASN A 41 -20.71 -42.52 -14.92
N ILE A 42 -21.03 -43.52 -15.74
CA ILE A 42 -21.89 -43.38 -16.91
C ILE A 42 -23.08 -44.31 -16.72
N TYR A 43 -24.26 -43.74 -16.55
CA TYR A 43 -25.50 -44.47 -16.36
C TYR A 43 -26.26 -44.52 -17.68
N VAL A 44 -26.28 -45.70 -18.31
CA VAL A 44 -26.96 -45.94 -19.58
C VAL A 44 -28.39 -46.41 -19.30
N HIS A 45 -29.37 -45.55 -19.57
CA HIS A 45 -30.79 -45.84 -19.38
C HIS A 45 -31.43 -46.39 -20.65
N HIS A 46 -31.15 -45.75 -21.78
CA HIS A 46 -31.57 -46.20 -23.10
C HIS A 46 -30.68 -45.57 -24.18
N LEU A 47 -30.54 -46.23 -25.32
CA LEU A 47 -29.73 -45.77 -26.45
C LEU A 47 -30.47 -46.01 -27.76
N ASN A 48 -30.35 -45.07 -28.70
CA ASN A 48 -30.85 -45.25 -30.06
C ASN A 48 -30.02 -46.29 -30.81
N ALA A 49 -30.64 -46.98 -31.78
CA ALA A 49 -29.95 -48.01 -32.55
C ALA A 49 -28.73 -47.48 -33.34
N ASP A 50 -28.81 -46.24 -33.85
CA ASP A 50 -27.69 -45.59 -34.53
C ASP A 50 -26.49 -45.41 -33.57
N VAL A 51 -26.74 -44.93 -32.35
CA VAL A 51 -25.71 -44.76 -31.31
C VAL A 51 -25.11 -46.10 -30.90
N LEU A 52 -25.94 -47.14 -30.76
CA LEU A 52 -25.47 -48.48 -30.43
C LEU A 52 -24.58 -49.04 -31.54
N ALA A 53 -24.95 -48.84 -32.81
CA ALA A 53 -24.14 -49.24 -33.95
C ALA A 53 -22.79 -48.49 -33.98
N ASP A 54 -22.80 -47.19 -33.70
CA ASP A 54 -21.59 -46.38 -33.60
C ASP A 54 -20.69 -46.84 -32.43
N TRP A 55 -21.29 -47.30 -31.34
CA TRP A 55 -20.59 -47.87 -30.17
C TRP A 55 -20.30 -49.38 -30.33
N GLY A 56 -20.33 -49.91 -31.55
CA GLY A 56 -19.92 -51.29 -31.86
C GLY A 56 -20.97 -52.37 -31.56
N LEU A 57 -22.13 -52.02 -30.99
CA LEU A 57 -23.24 -52.93 -30.72
C LEU A 57 -24.28 -52.90 -31.84
N ASN A 58 -24.02 -53.62 -32.94
CA ASN A 58 -25.04 -53.82 -33.96
C ASN A 58 -26.02 -54.94 -33.55
N LEU A 59 -27.12 -54.54 -32.93
CA LEU A 59 -28.17 -55.42 -32.44
C LEU A 59 -29.25 -55.72 -33.51
N GLU A 60 -29.17 -55.06 -34.67
CA GLU A 60 -30.09 -55.26 -35.77
C GLU A 60 -29.74 -56.52 -36.59
N SER A 61 -30.77 -57.22 -37.06
CA SER A 61 -30.62 -58.38 -37.96
C SER A 61 -31.64 -58.30 -39.09
N SER A 62 -31.57 -59.25 -40.04
CA SER A 62 -32.59 -59.36 -41.10
C SER A 62 -34.03 -59.56 -40.55
N THR A 63 -34.16 -59.93 -39.28
CA THR A 63 -35.44 -60.19 -38.59
C THR A 63 -35.75 -59.25 -37.43
N ILE A 64 -34.79 -58.45 -36.95
CA ILE A 64 -34.94 -57.56 -35.79
C ILE A 64 -34.51 -56.17 -36.24
N LYS A 65 -35.44 -55.22 -36.19
CA LYS A 65 -35.19 -53.79 -36.38
C LYS A 65 -35.48 -53.05 -35.09
N LEU A 66 -34.56 -52.22 -34.66
CA LEU A 66 -34.63 -51.56 -33.36
C LEU A 66 -34.56 -50.05 -33.58
N ASP A 67 -35.47 -49.32 -32.97
CA ASP A 67 -35.35 -47.85 -32.91
C ASP A 67 -34.43 -47.44 -31.74
N SER A 68 -34.51 -48.17 -30.62
CA SER A 68 -33.69 -47.98 -29.43
C SER A 68 -33.67 -49.23 -28.57
N VAL A 69 -32.75 -49.27 -27.60
CA VAL A 69 -32.62 -50.33 -26.62
C VAL A 69 -32.49 -49.73 -25.22
N THR A 70 -33.30 -50.21 -24.29
CA THR A 70 -33.25 -49.82 -22.87
C THR A 70 -32.17 -50.61 -22.14
N SER A 71 -31.84 -50.22 -20.90
CA SER A 71 -30.90 -50.94 -20.05
C SER A 71 -31.30 -52.41 -19.84
N ASP A 72 -32.58 -52.71 -19.62
CA ASP A 72 -33.10 -54.09 -19.59
C ASP A 72 -32.91 -54.81 -20.93
N GLY A 73 -33.03 -54.08 -22.05
CA GLY A 73 -32.71 -54.57 -23.39
C GLY A 73 -31.27 -55.05 -23.49
N ILE A 74 -30.33 -54.20 -23.09
CA ILE A 74 -28.89 -54.53 -23.09
C ILE A 74 -28.63 -55.78 -22.26
N ARG A 75 -29.23 -55.89 -21.07
CA ARG A 75 -29.09 -57.08 -20.20
C ARG A 75 -29.70 -58.34 -20.81
N MET A 76 -30.83 -58.22 -21.51
CA MET A 76 -31.43 -59.34 -22.24
C MET A 76 -30.51 -59.82 -23.36
N PHE A 77 -29.91 -58.89 -24.12
CA PHE A 77 -28.94 -59.24 -25.16
C PHE A 77 -27.70 -59.93 -24.58
N ASP A 78 -27.15 -59.41 -23.48
CA ASP A 78 -26.02 -60.02 -22.75
C ASP A 78 -26.32 -61.44 -22.24
N SER A 79 -27.52 -61.67 -21.70
CA SER A 79 -27.85 -62.92 -21.02
C SER A 79 -28.45 -64.01 -21.91
N GLU A 80 -29.25 -63.63 -22.91
CA GLU A 80 -30.03 -64.58 -23.71
C GLU A 80 -29.54 -64.72 -25.16
N LEU A 81 -28.68 -63.81 -25.62
CA LEU A 81 -28.19 -63.77 -27.00
C LEU A 81 -26.65 -63.81 -27.02
N ASP A 82 -26.09 -64.32 -28.12
CA ASP A 82 -24.63 -64.41 -28.34
C ASP A 82 -24.09 -63.07 -28.84
N VAL A 83 -24.36 -62.00 -28.08
CA VAL A 83 -23.93 -60.62 -28.38
C VAL A 83 -22.86 -60.23 -27.37
N ASP A 84 -21.69 -59.80 -27.87
CA ASP A 84 -20.62 -59.33 -27.00
C ASP A 84 -20.86 -57.87 -26.59
N VAL A 85 -21.55 -57.68 -25.46
CA VAL A 85 -21.84 -56.35 -24.92
C VAL A 85 -20.56 -55.64 -24.44
N TYR A 86 -19.42 -56.35 -24.31
CA TYR A 86 -18.14 -55.74 -23.94
C TYR A 86 -17.49 -54.95 -25.07
N ASP A 87 -17.88 -55.16 -26.35
CA ASP A 87 -17.40 -54.35 -27.46
C ASP A 87 -17.73 -52.85 -27.26
N MET A 88 -18.86 -52.57 -26.58
CA MET A 88 -19.28 -51.21 -26.18
C MET A 88 -18.23 -50.48 -25.36
N LEU A 89 -17.43 -51.19 -24.54
CA LEU A 89 -16.40 -50.57 -23.70
C LEU A 89 -15.26 -49.97 -24.52
N THR A 90 -15.02 -50.49 -25.73
CA THR A 90 -13.90 -50.08 -26.59
C THR A 90 -14.28 -49.03 -27.63
N SER A 91 -15.57 -48.95 -27.97
CA SER A 91 -16.10 -48.01 -28.96
C SER A 91 -16.79 -46.78 -28.33
N PHE A 92 -16.99 -46.77 -27.01
CA PHE A 92 -17.46 -45.58 -26.31
C PHE A 92 -16.47 -44.42 -26.53
N PRO A 93 -16.94 -43.18 -26.84
CA PRO A 93 -16.08 -42.05 -27.20
C PRO A 93 -15.39 -41.41 -25.98
N ILE A 94 -14.59 -42.22 -25.26
CA ILE A 94 -13.86 -41.82 -24.05
C ILE A 94 -12.78 -40.78 -24.36
N GLU A 95 -12.15 -40.87 -25.53
CA GLU A 95 -11.15 -39.90 -25.98
C GLU A 95 -11.78 -38.51 -26.13
N SER A 96 -12.93 -38.42 -26.79
CA SER A 96 -13.66 -37.15 -26.93
C SER A 96 -14.13 -36.60 -25.58
N LEU A 97 -14.62 -37.45 -24.67
CA LEU A 97 -14.94 -36.99 -23.31
C LEU A 97 -13.69 -36.51 -22.54
N SER A 98 -12.54 -37.16 -22.74
CA SER A 98 -11.27 -36.74 -22.13
C SER A 98 -10.86 -35.35 -22.62
N GLU A 99 -11.02 -35.07 -23.92
CA GLU A 99 -10.79 -33.74 -24.51
C GLU A 99 -11.77 -32.71 -23.94
N THR A 100 -13.07 -33.02 -23.91
CA THR A 100 -14.12 -32.16 -23.33
C THR A 100 -13.79 -31.75 -21.88
N PHE A 101 -13.48 -32.71 -21.00
CA PHE A 101 -13.18 -32.41 -19.60
C PHE A 101 -11.80 -31.76 -19.40
N THR A 102 -10.86 -31.97 -20.34
CA THR A 102 -9.59 -31.23 -20.35
C THR A 102 -9.80 -29.75 -20.61
N GLU A 103 -10.71 -29.42 -21.55
CA GLU A 103 -11.09 -28.04 -21.84
C GLU A 103 -11.79 -27.40 -20.63
N TYR A 104 -12.79 -28.07 -20.04
CA TYR A 104 -13.54 -27.51 -18.91
C TYR A 104 -12.75 -27.31 -17.62
N LEU A 105 -11.84 -28.22 -17.31
CA LEU A 105 -11.08 -28.16 -16.05
C LEU A 105 -9.73 -27.46 -16.21
N GLY A 106 -9.27 -27.23 -17.45
CA GLY A 106 -7.96 -26.62 -17.72
C GLY A 106 -6.77 -27.49 -17.29
N VAL A 107 -7.02 -28.78 -17.03
CA VAL A 107 -6.02 -29.79 -16.63
C VAL A 107 -6.09 -30.98 -17.58
N ASP A 108 -4.98 -31.67 -17.77
CA ASP A 108 -4.91 -32.84 -18.66
C ASP A 108 -5.75 -34.00 -18.09
N VAL A 109 -6.86 -34.31 -18.75
CA VAL A 109 -7.75 -35.42 -18.38
C VAL A 109 -7.57 -36.53 -19.39
N LEU A 110 -7.16 -37.71 -18.93
CA LEU A 110 -7.06 -38.92 -19.76
C LEU A 110 -7.76 -40.09 -19.07
N PHE A 111 -9.00 -40.34 -19.48
CA PHE A 111 -9.76 -41.46 -18.96
C PHE A 111 -9.25 -42.79 -19.52
N GLN A 112 -9.26 -43.82 -18.67
CA GLN A 112 -8.96 -45.18 -19.09
C GLN A 112 -10.16 -45.82 -19.81
N THR A 113 -9.94 -46.97 -20.44
CA THR A 113 -11.05 -47.76 -20.99
C THR A 113 -12.03 -48.11 -19.87
N PRO A 114 -13.34 -47.84 -20.04
CA PRO A 114 -14.34 -48.07 -19.01
C PRO A 114 -14.53 -49.57 -18.76
N PHE A 115 -15.09 -49.88 -17.60
CA PHE A 115 -15.53 -51.21 -17.24
C PHE A 115 -16.96 -51.18 -16.69
N PHE A 116 -17.69 -52.29 -16.79
CA PHE A 116 -18.98 -52.41 -16.13
C PHE A 116 -18.80 -52.46 -14.61
N SER A 117 -19.50 -51.58 -13.90
CA SER A 117 -19.52 -51.64 -12.44
C SER A 117 -20.19 -52.92 -11.94
N THR A 118 -19.87 -53.27 -10.69
CA THR A 118 -20.57 -54.36 -9.99
C THR A 118 -22.03 -53.99 -9.78
N ALA A 119 -22.95 -54.90 -10.12
CA ALA A 119 -24.37 -54.65 -9.93
C ALA A 119 -24.75 -54.44 -8.45
N HIS A 120 -25.62 -53.47 -8.21
CA HIS A 120 -26.15 -53.08 -6.90
C HIS A 120 -27.62 -52.63 -7.02
N ASP A 121 -28.26 -52.25 -5.92
CA ASP A 121 -29.71 -52.00 -5.89
C ASP A 121 -30.20 -50.90 -6.85
N SER A 122 -29.31 -50.01 -7.31
CA SER A 122 -29.59 -48.97 -8.30
C SER A 122 -29.21 -49.29 -9.76
N GLY A 123 -28.64 -50.46 -10.09
CA GLY A 123 -28.35 -50.83 -11.48
C GLY A 123 -27.10 -51.70 -11.68
N GLY A 124 -26.60 -51.72 -12.92
CA GLY A 124 -25.45 -52.54 -13.36
C GLY A 124 -25.82 -53.54 -14.47
N LEU A 125 -24.81 -54.13 -15.13
CA LEU A 125 -25.04 -55.12 -16.19
C LEU A 125 -25.66 -56.41 -15.64
N ASP A 126 -25.13 -56.91 -14.52
CA ASP A 126 -25.63 -58.12 -13.84
C ASP A 126 -26.80 -57.86 -12.88
N PHE A 127 -27.46 -56.71 -12.96
CA PHE A 127 -28.57 -56.35 -12.08
C PHE A 127 -29.73 -57.35 -12.23
N ILE A 128 -30.29 -57.76 -11.08
CA ILE A 128 -31.41 -58.69 -11.02
C ILE A 128 -32.58 -57.99 -10.35
N HIS A 129 -33.71 -57.93 -11.05
CA HIS A 129 -34.92 -57.33 -10.53
C HIS A 129 -35.51 -58.16 -9.38
N GLN A 130 -35.96 -57.45 -8.35
CA GLN A 130 -36.64 -58.04 -7.20
C GLN A 130 -38.12 -58.29 -7.53
N PRO A 131 -38.61 -59.53 -7.36
CA PRO A 131 -39.99 -59.88 -7.68
C PRO A 131 -41.03 -58.99 -6.98
N GLY A 132 -41.96 -58.43 -7.75
CA GLY A 132 -43.04 -57.57 -7.26
C GLY A 132 -42.62 -56.19 -6.74
N SER A 133 -41.33 -55.86 -6.76
CA SER A 133 -40.80 -54.57 -6.32
C SER A 133 -40.25 -53.76 -7.49
N THR A 134 -39.27 -54.30 -8.22
CA THR A 134 -38.62 -53.61 -9.35
C THR A 134 -39.08 -54.13 -10.71
N CYS A 135 -39.85 -55.22 -10.73
CA CYS A 135 -40.57 -55.79 -11.85
C CYS A 135 -41.92 -56.32 -11.31
N GLN A 136 -42.96 -56.42 -12.14
CA GLN A 136 -44.27 -56.95 -11.73
C GLN A 136 -44.29 -58.48 -11.60
N GLU A 137 -43.24 -59.14 -12.07
CA GLU A 137 -43.06 -60.56 -12.14
C GLU A 137 -42.82 -61.17 -10.75
N ASN A 138 -43.27 -62.41 -10.59
CA ASN A 138 -43.06 -63.20 -9.37
C ASN A 138 -41.72 -63.94 -9.35
N LEU A 139 -40.88 -63.76 -10.38
CA LEU A 139 -39.57 -64.39 -10.52
C LEU A 139 -38.52 -63.30 -10.77
N ALA A 140 -37.31 -63.57 -10.30
CA ALA A 140 -36.18 -62.67 -10.45
C ALA A 140 -35.58 -62.84 -11.85
N TYR A 141 -35.55 -61.76 -12.62
CA TYR A 141 -35.01 -61.70 -13.98
C TYR A 141 -34.05 -60.51 -14.11
N ARG A 142 -33.17 -60.54 -15.10
CA ARG A 142 -32.30 -59.42 -15.45
C ARG A 142 -33.03 -58.31 -16.23
N TYR A 143 -34.25 -58.58 -16.68
CA TYR A 143 -35.08 -57.66 -17.47
C TYR A 143 -36.57 -57.95 -17.19
N CYS A 144 -37.44 -56.93 -17.26
CA CYS A 144 -38.89 -57.13 -17.09
C CYS A 144 -39.57 -57.56 -18.41
N LEU A 145 -40.54 -58.46 -18.34
CA LEU A 145 -41.34 -59.03 -19.43
C LEU A 145 -42.84 -58.65 -19.38
N GLY A 146 -43.30 -58.04 -18.29
CA GLY A 146 -44.70 -57.83 -17.96
C GLY A 146 -45.36 -56.68 -18.72
N ASN A 147 -46.69 -56.67 -18.79
CA ASN A 147 -47.44 -55.68 -19.59
C ASN A 147 -47.28 -54.22 -19.15
N SER A 148 -46.77 -53.97 -17.94
CA SER A 148 -46.47 -52.63 -17.41
C SER A 148 -45.02 -52.64 -16.94
N GLY A 149 -44.19 -51.81 -17.58
CA GLY A 149 -42.75 -51.74 -17.32
C GLY A 149 -41.92 -52.85 -17.96
N ALA A 150 -42.42 -53.56 -18.99
CA ALA A 150 -41.55 -54.45 -19.77
C ALA A 150 -40.37 -53.69 -20.36
N MET A 151 -39.18 -54.30 -20.30
CA MET A 151 -37.94 -53.75 -20.82
C MET A 151 -37.68 -52.32 -20.33
N ALA A 152 -37.74 -52.11 -19.01
CA ALA A 152 -37.66 -50.79 -18.42
C ALA A 152 -36.26 -50.16 -18.55
N SER A 153 -36.19 -48.83 -18.51
CA SER A 153 -34.95 -48.05 -18.47
C SER A 153 -34.60 -47.54 -17.05
N THR A 154 -35.44 -47.83 -16.05
CA THR A 154 -35.33 -47.26 -14.70
C THR A 154 -34.03 -47.62 -13.99
N TYR A 155 -33.54 -48.84 -14.17
CA TYR A 155 -32.27 -49.31 -13.59
C TYR A 155 -31.20 -49.32 -14.67
N PRO A 156 -30.25 -48.37 -14.69
CA PRO A 156 -29.28 -48.23 -15.78
C PRO A 156 -28.25 -49.36 -15.79
N VAL A 157 -27.61 -49.55 -16.95
CA VAL A 157 -26.31 -50.23 -17.05
C VAL A 157 -25.25 -49.19 -16.71
N ILE A 158 -24.33 -49.52 -15.80
CA ILE A 158 -23.40 -48.54 -15.23
C ILE A 158 -21.99 -48.87 -15.68
N LEU A 159 -21.35 -47.93 -16.37
CA LEU A 159 -19.94 -47.96 -16.74
C LEU A 159 -19.16 -47.05 -15.81
N GLN A 160 -17.92 -47.43 -15.51
CA GLN A 160 -17.00 -46.64 -14.69
C GLN A 160 -15.66 -46.51 -15.39
N THR A 161 -15.10 -45.32 -15.32
CA THR A 161 -13.70 -45.06 -15.69
C THR A 161 -13.10 -44.03 -14.75
N GLY A 162 -11.79 -43.90 -14.79
CA GLY A 162 -11.07 -42.84 -14.09
C GLY A 162 -9.71 -42.57 -14.72
N THR A 163 -9.09 -41.49 -14.27
CA THR A 163 -7.73 -41.13 -14.66
C THR A 163 -6.70 -41.89 -13.82
N VAL A 164 -5.47 -41.98 -14.34
CA VAL A 164 -4.33 -42.32 -13.49
C VAL A 164 -4.07 -41.17 -12.50
N PRO A 165 -3.52 -41.46 -11.30
CA PRO A 165 -3.13 -40.40 -10.38
C PRO A 165 -2.14 -39.44 -11.01
N SER A 166 -2.42 -38.14 -10.94
CA SER A 166 -1.56 -37.08 -11.45
C SER A 166 -1.57 -35.86 -10.53
N GLU A 167 -0.63 -34.95 -10.78
CA GLU A 167 -0.60 -33.66 -10.11
C GLU A 167 -1.55 -32.69 -10.84
N MET A 168 -2.62 -32.25 -10.15
CA MET A 168 -3.58 -31.29 -10.67
C MET A 168 -3.46 -29.98 -9.89
N GLN A 169 -3.38 -28.86 -10.61
CA GLN A 169 -3.35 -27.52 -10.00
C GLN A 169 -4.78 -27.02 -9.83
N VAL A 170 -5.18 -26.79 -8.59
CA VAL A 170 -6.49 -26.26 -8.24
C VAL A 170 -6.66 -24.85 -8.80
N SER A 171 -5.58 -24.06 -8.85
CA SER A 171 -5.59 -22.71 -9.43
C SER A 171 -6.06 -22.69 -10.88
N LYS A 172 -5.77 -23.73 -11.67
CA LYS A 172 -6.25 -23.84 -13.05
C LYS A 172 -7.74 -24.15 -13.14
N ILE A 173 -8.24 -25.01 -12.25
CA ILE A 173 -9.65 -25.37 -12.20
C ILE A 173 -10.48 -24.16 -11.75
N VAL A 174 -10.02 -23.45 -10.71
CA VAL A 174 -10.65 -22.20 -10.25
C VAL A 174 -10.60 -21.13 -11.34
N ASN A 175 -9.48 -21.01 -12.08
CA ASN A 175 -9.39 -20.12 -13.23
C ASN A 175 -10.44 -20.43 -14.29
N GLN A 176 -10.69 -21.70 -14.59
CA GLN A 176 -11.74 -22.08 -15.56
C GLN A 176 -13.14 -21.70 -15.04
N PHE A 177 -13.44 -21.92 -13.76
CA PHE A 177 -14.72 -21.48 -13.20
C PHE A 177 -14.90 -19.97 -13.28
N ILE A 178 -13.84 -19.18 -13.06
CA ILE A 178 -13.88 -17.72 -13.20
C ILE A 178 -14.07 -17.30 -14.67
N GLN A 179 -13.47 -18.00 -15.62
CA GLN A 179 -13.68 -17.74 -17.06
C GLN A 179 -15.13 -17.98 -17.50
N HIS A 180 -15.87 -18.82 -16.79
CA HIS A 180 -17.30 -19.07 -16.99
C HIS A 180 -18.21 -18.26 -16.06
N ALA A 181 -17.65 -17.37 -15.24
CA ALA A 181 -18.42 -16.45 -14.42
C ALA A 181 -18.88 -15.23 -15.24
N GLU A 182 -20.01 -14.62 -14.85
CA GLU A 182 -20.45 -13.37 -15.45
C GLU A 182 -19.64 -12.15 -14.93
N GLY A 183 -19.50 -11.11 -15.76
CA GLY A 183 -18.88 -9.84 -15.38
C GLY A 183 -17.38 -9.72 -15.68
N ASP A 184 -16.77 -8.64 -15.18
CA ASP A 184 -15.39 -8.24 -15.49
C ASP A 184 -14.35 -9.24 -14.94
N ILE A 185 -14.70 -9.99 -13.89
CA ILE A 185 -13.84 -11.00 -13.25
C ILE A 185 -13.45 -12.13 -14.22
N SER A 186 -14.28 -12.40 -15.23
CA SER A 186 -14.02 -13.41 -16.28
C SER A 186 -12.79 -13.15 -17.13
N SER A 187 -12.36 -11.88 -17.20
CA SER A 187 -11.15 -11.48 -17.95
C SER A 187 -9.86 -11.64 -17.16
N LEU A 188 -9.93 -11.98 -15.87
CA LEU A 188 -8.76 -12.16 -15.03
C LEU A 188 -8.08 -13.51 -15.34
N ASP A 189 -6.78 -13.45 -15.61
CA ASP A 189 -5.96 -14.63 -15.90
C ASP A 189 -5.25 -15.11 -14.63
N LEU A 190 -5.87 -16.04 -13.90
CA LEU A 190 -5.31 -16.67 -12.71
C LEU A 190 -4.34 -17.81 -13.01
N SER A 191 -4.08 -18.15 -14.29
CA SER A 191 -3.16 -19.23 -14.65
C SER A 191 -1.71 -18.98 -14.19
N ILE A 192 -1.39 -17.73 -13.86
CA ILE A 192 -0.11 -17.30 -13.26
C ILE A 192 0.04 -17.66 -11.78
N LEU A 193 -1.08 -17.92 -11.10
CA LEU A 193 -1.11 -18.27 -9.69
C LEU A 193 -0.78 -19.75 -9.50
N THR A 194 0.09 -20.04 -8.55
CA THR A 194 0.21 -21.39 -8.01
C THR A 194 -0.88 -21.63 -6.98
N ASP A 195 -1.13 -22.90 -6.63
CA ASP A 195 -2.07 -23.23 -5.55
C ASP A 195 -1.69 -22.57 -4.22
N GLU A 196 -0.38 -22.40 -3.96
CA GLU A 196 0.11 -21.71 -2.77
C GLU A 196 -0.23 -20.22 -2.77
N ASP A 197 -0.10 -19.58 -3.94
CA ASP A 197 -0.46 -18.18 -4.11
C ASP A 197 -1.96 -17.97 -3.92
N LEU A 198 -2.76 -18.84 -4.54
CA LEU A 198 -4.21 -18.80 -4.42
C LEU A 198 -4.67 -19.06 -2.99
N ALA A 199 -4.10 -20.07 -2.32
CA ALA A 199 -4.41 -20.36 -0.91
C ALA A 199 -4.08 -19.17 0.00
N SER A 200 -2.97 -18.49 -0.25
CA SER A 200 -2.60 -17.30 0.52
C SER A 200 -3.60 -16.16 0.28
N ILE A 201 -3.96 -15.87 -0.98
CA ILE A 201 -4.91 -14.81 -1.32
C ILE A 201 -6.31 -15.10 -0.75
N MET A 202 -6.77 -16.35 -0.83
CA MET A 202 -8.08 -16.78 -0.29
C MET A 202 -8.19 -16.66 1.23
N SER A 203 -7.09 -16.49 1.97
CA SER A 203 -7.14 -16.22 3.41
C SER A 203 -7.72 -14.84 3.77
N VAL A 204 -7.72 -13.90 2.82
CA VAL A 204 -8.25 -12.54 2.99
C VAL A 204 -9.40 -12.22 2.04
N LEU A 205 -9.70 -13.13 1.12
CA LEU A 205 -10.65 -12.93 0.04
C LEU A 205 -11.75 -13.98 0.09
N GLU A 206 -12.98 -13.51 -0.04
CA GLU A 206 -14.18 -14.30 -0.24
C GLU A 206 -14.84 -13.87 -1.54
N LEU A 207 -15.09 -14.85 -2.41
CA LEU A 207 -15.63 -14.64 -3.75
C LEU A 207 -17.00 -15.28 -3.88
N GLU A 208 -17.98 -14.49 -4.33
CA GLU A 208 -19.26 -14.98 -4.80
C GLU A 208 -19.28 -14.94 -6.34
N LEU A 209 -19.35 -16.10 -6.98
CA LEU A 209 -19.31 -16.26 -8.43
C LEU A 209 -20.68 -16.73 -8.93
N GLU A 210 -21.21 -16.08 -9.96
CA GLU A 210 -22.37 -16.58 -10.71
C GLU A 210 -21.84 -17.34 -11.94
N VAL A 211 -21.86 -18.67 -11.89
CA VAL A 211 -21.27 -19.55 -12.92
C VAL A 211 -22.34 -20.04 -13.88
N ASP A 212 -22.13 -19.86 -15.19
CA ASP A 212 -23.02 -20.38 -16.24
C ASP A 212 -22.78 -21.89 -16.44
N LEU A 213 -23.73 -22.73 -16.06
CA LEU A 213 -23.62 -24.20 -16.11
C LEU A 213 -23.89 -24.80 -17.50
N SER A 214 -24.22 -23.96 -18.49
CA SER A 214 -24.40 -24.43 -19.88
C SER A 214 -23.14 -25.11 -20.44
N PHE A 215 -21.96 -24.74 -19.92
CA PHE A 215 -20.69 -25.35 -20.33
C PHE A 215 -20.71 -26.87 -20.17
N LEU A 216 -21.40 -27.44 -19.16
CA LEU A 216 -21.44 -28.88 -18.92
C LEU A 216 -22.10 -29.71 -20.04
N ASN A 217 -22.92 -29.07 -20.87
CA ASN A 217 -23.63 -29.71 -21.98
C ASN A 217 -23.08 -29.31 -23.36
N ASP A 218 -22.62 -28.07 -23.51
CA ASP A 218 -22.26 -27.50 -24.82
C ASP A 218 -21.00 -28.12 -25.47
N GLY A 219 -20.10 -28.69 -24.68
CA GLY A 219 -18.87 -29.34 -25.16
C GLY A 219 -18.94 -30.86 -25.19
N LEU A 220 -20.12 -31.47 -24.98
CA LEU A 220 -20.30 -32.90 -25.27
C LEU A 220 -20.09 -33.16 -26.78
N PRO A 221 -19.59 -34.35 -27.19
CA PRO A 221 -19.29 -34.64 -28.59
C PRO A 221 -20.50 -34.44 -29.53
N GLU A 222 -20.25 -34.04 -30.79
CA GLU A 222 -21.32 -33.95 -31.78
C GLU A 222 -22.03 -35.31 -31.94
N ASN A 223 -23.36 -35.32 -31.86
CA ASN A 223 -24.23 -36.51 -31.85
C ASN A 223 -24.19 -37.36 -30.56
N PHE A 224 -23.68 -36.82 -29.45
CA PHE A 224 -23.81 -37.48 -28.16
C PHE A 224 -25.30 -37.59 -27.74
N PRO A 225 -25.75 -38.70 -27.13
CA PRO A 225 -27.13 -38.87 -26.71
C PRO A 225 -27.59 -37.81 -25.71
N SER A 226 -28.91 -37.66 -25.54
CA SER A 226 -29.45 -36.78 -24.49
C SER A 226 -28.88 -37.18 -23.12
N THR A 227 -28.18 -36.24 -22.48
CA THR A 227 -27.37 -36.52 -21.31
C THR A 227 -27.68 -35.50 -20.22
N ASP A 228 -27.79 -35.99 -18.98
CA ASP A 228 -27.77 -35.14 -17.79
C ASP A 228 -26.40 -35.29 -17.11
N THR A 229 -25.64 -34.20 -17.05
CA THR A 229 -24.29 -34.17 -16.49
C THR A 229 -24.32 -33.56 -15.09
N SER A 230 -23.69 -34.25 -14.13
CA SER A 230 -23.41 -33.72 -12.80
C SER A 230 -21.92 -33.80 -12.51
N MET A 231 -21.35 -32.72 -11.98
CA MET A 231 -19.95 -32.65 -11.58
C MET A 231 -19.84 -32.42 -10.08
N TYR A 232 -19.01 -33.22 -9.43
CA TYR A 232 -18.71 -33.16 -8.00
C TYR A 232 -17.22 -32.88 -7.83
N VAL A 233 -16.85 -31.71 -7.31
CA VAL A 233 -15.44 -31.36 -7.06
C VAL A 233 -15.17 -31.40 -5.57
N LEU A 234 -14.32 -32.32 -5.14
CA LEU A 234 -13.87 -32.42 -3.75
C LEU A 234 -12.69 -31.47 -3.55
N LEU A 235 -12.90 -30.45 -2.73
CA LEU A 235 -11.95 -29.36 -2.50
C LEU A 235 -10.76 -29.78 -1.62
N PRO A 236 -9.62 -29.11 -1.75
CA PRO A 236 -8.49 -29.28 -0.83
C PRO A 236 -8.76 -28.63 0.53
N GLU A 237 -8.02 -29.05 1.57
CA GLU A 237 -8.21 -28.57 2.96
C GLU A 237 -8.03 -27.07 3.17
N TRP A 238 -7.43 -26.34 2.22
CA TRP A 238 -7.20 -24.89 2.32
C TRP A 238 -8.34 -24.04 1.74
N LEU A 239 -9.35 -24.66 1.11
CA LEU A 239 -10.47 -24.00 0.45
C LEU A 239 -11.80 -24.52 1.01
N ASP A 240 -12.68 -23.62 1.39
CA ASP A 240 -14.03 -23.91 1.89
C ASP A 240 -15.08 -23.25 0.99
N LEU A 241 -16.31 -23.77 1.07
CA LEU A 241 -17.48 -23.12 0.50
C LEU A 241 -18.05 -22.12 1.51
N ASP A 242 -18.50 -20.97 1.03
CA ASP A 242 -19.28 -20.09 1.87
C ASP A 242 -20.68 -20.68 2.12
N GLY A 243 -21.18 -20.51 3.34
CA GLY A 243 -22.52 -20.95 3.75
C GLY A 243 -22.77 -22.46 3.80
N SER A 244 -21.76 -23.31 3.54
CA SER A 244 -21.89 -24.78 3.58
C SER A 244 -20.83 -25.45 4.46
N ASP A 245 -21.22 -26.52 5.14
CA ASP A 245 -20.31 -27.41 5.91
C ASP A 245 -19.71 -28.53 5.03
N THR A 246 -19.88 -28.46 3.71
CA THR A 246 -19.45 -29.51 2.77
C THR A 246 -18.25 -29.08 1.93
N ASP A 247 -17.26 -29.95 1.80
CA ASP A 247 -16.07 -29.72 0.95
C ASP A 247 -16.29 -30.14 -0.52
N ILE A 248 -17.55 -30.23 -0.97
CA ILE A 248 -17.93 -30.75 -2.29
C ILE A 248 -18.72 -29.68 -3.03
N LEU A 249 -18.18 -29.21 -4.15
CA LEU A 249 -18.92 -28.43 -5.14
C LEU A 249 -19.77 -29.38 -5.97
N GLU A 250 -21.06 -29.09 -6.09
CA GLU A 250 -21.99 -29.87 -6.90
C GLU A 250 -22.53 -28.98 -8.01
N PHE A 251 -22.34 -29.39 -9.27
CA PHE A 251 -22.88 -28.71 -10.44
C PHE A 251 -23.81 -29.66 -11.18
N HIS A 252 -24.98 -29.17 -11.59
CA HIS A 252 -25.98 -29.95 -12.30
C HIS A 252 -26.41 -29.28 -13.61
N SER A 253 -26.40 -30.04 -14.70
CA SER A 253 -26.75 -29.51 -16.03
C SER A 253 -28.23 -29.10 -16.21
N ASN A 254 -29.10 -29.46 -15.26
CA ASN A 254 -30.54 -29.23 -15.27
C ASN A 254 -31.01 -28.19 -14.24
N SER A 255 -30.08 -27.55 -13.49
CA SER A 255 -30.44 -26.36 -12.70
C SER A 255 -30.64 -25.17 -13.65
N THR A 256 -31.31 -24.11 -13.17
CA THR A 256 -31.41 -22.85 -13.92
C THR A 256 -30.01 -22.39 -14.32
N ALA A 257 -29.85 -21.83 -15.52
CA ALA A 257 -28.57 -21.66 -16.22
C ALA A 257 -27.39 -21.15 -15.37
N ASN A 258 -27.65 -20.36 -14.32
CA ASN A 258 -26.64 -19.80 -13.46
C ASN A 258 -26.78 -20.33 -12.02
N GLU A 259 -25.65 -20.65 -11.39
CA GLU A 259 -25.56 -21.07 -9.99
C GLU A 259 -24.58 -20.18 -9.22
N ASN A 260 -25.00 -19.73 -8.03
CA ASN A 260 -24.17 -18.87 -7.18
C ASN A 260 -23.23 -19.73 -6.34
N LEU A 261 -21.95 -19.45 -6.43
CA LEU A 261 -20.88 -20.18 -5.79
C LEU A 261 -20.04 -19.24 -4.91
N GLY A 262 -20.15 -19.40 -3.59
CA GLY A 262 -19.28 -18.74 -2.61
C GLY A 262 -18.04 -19.58 -2.32
N ILE A 263 -16.84 -19.03 -2.50
CA ILE A 263 -15.55 -19.68 -2.23
C ILE A 263 -14.72 -18.79 -1.30
N ARG A 264 -14.14 -19.41 -0.25
CA ARG A 264 -13.27 -18.72 0.72
C ARG A 264 -12.14 -19.61 1.21
N GLY A 265 -11.08 -19.04 1.76
CA GLY A 265 -10.03 -19.80 2.42
C GLY A 265 -10.50 -20.45 3.72
N SER A 266 -10.16 -21.71 3.97
CA SER A 266 -10.50 -22.40 5.23
C SER A 266 -9.74 -21.85 6.45
N ARG A 267 -8.66 -21.11 6.19
CA ARG A 267 -7.82 -20.43 7.19
C ARG A 267 -7.82 -18.94 6.92
N SER A 268 -8.85 -18.26 7.42
CA SER A 268 -8.89 -16.80 7.35
C SER A 268 -7.77 -16.18 8.16
N TYR A 269 -7.21 -15.10 7.63
CA TYR A 269 -6.22 -14.29 8.32
C TYR A 269 -6.86 -13.56 9.50
N ASP A 270 -6.33 -13.75 10.71
CA ASP A 270 -6.77 -12.99 11.88
C ASP A 270 -6.05 -11.65 11.94
N TRP A 271 -6.68 -10.62 11.38
CA TRP A 271 -6.18 -9.26 11.44
C TRP A 271 -6.45 -8.57 12.77
N LYS A 272 -7.26 -9.14 13.68
CA LYS A 272 -7.69 -8.46 14.93
C LYS A 272 -6.64 -8.55 16.03
N GLN A 273 -5.43 -8.16 15.68
CA GLN A 273 -4.27 -8.08 16.55
C GLN A 273 -3.69 -6.68 16.60
N ALA A 274 -3.19 -6.31 17.78
CA ALA A 274 -2.47 -5.07 18.01
C ALA A 274 -1.06 -5.17 17.40
N ILE A 275 -0.54 -4.04 16.94
CA ILE A 275 0.80 -3.90 16.40
C ILE A 275 1.53 -2.85 17.24
N CYS A 276 2.66 -3.24 17.78
CA CYS A 276 3.51 -2.42 18.63
C CYS A 276 4.89 -2.26 18.00
N LEU A 277 5.66 -1.27 18.44
CA LEU A 277 6.99 -0.98 17.90
C LEU A 277 8.04 -1.97 18.40
N GLU A 278 8.01 -2.29 19.69
CA GLU A 278 9.02 -3.13 20.36
C GLU A 278 8.38 -4.35 21.02
N ASN A 279 7.27 -4.15 21.75
CA ASN A 279 6.57 -5.21 22.48
C ASN A 279 6.01 -6.26 21.53
N GLY A 280 6.15 -7.54 21.88
CA GLY A 280 5.62 -8.65 21.11
C GLY A 280 6.34 -8.95 19.79
N ARG A 281 7.42 -8.22 19.45
CA ARG A 281 8.23 -8.46 18.25
C ARG A 281 9.38 -9.47 18.47
N GLY A 282 9.70 -9.80 19.72
CA GLY A 282 10.86 -10.63 20.06
C GLY A 282 10.69 -12.14 19.89
N GLY A 283 9.86 -12.61 18.95
CA GLY A 283 9.72 -14.03 18.62
C GLY A 283 9.46 -14.96 19.82
N ALA A 284 9.73 -16.26 19.66
CA ALA A 284 9.48 -17.26 20.69
C ALA A 284 10.39 -17.08 21.93
N GLY A 285 9.85 -16.49 23.00
CA GLY A 285 10.54 -16.30 24.28
C GLY A 285 10.60 -14.85 24.78
N ASP A 286 10.05 -13.88 24.03
CA ASP A 286 9.84 -12.51 24.50
C ASP A 286 8.75 -12.47 25.60
N PRO A 287 9.04 -11.93 26.80
CA PRO A 287 8.04 -11.79 27.85
C PRO A 287 7.06 -10.63 27.61
N THR A 288 7.29 -9.78 26.61
CA THR A 288 6.41 -8.66 26.27
C THR A 288 5.32 -9.11 25.31
N GLU A 289 4.05 -8.84 25.65
CA GLU A 289 2.91 -9.06 24.76
C GLU A 289 2.45 -7.70 24.23
N CYS A 290 2.26 -7.59 22.91
CA CYS A 290 1.62 -6.42 22.32
C CYS A 290 0.11 -6.50 22.55
N THR A 291 -0.42 -5.50 23.25
CA THR A 291 -1.85 -5.32 23.53
C THR A 291 -2.29 -3.91 23.16
N ASP A 292 -3.60 -3.68 23.07
CA ASP A 292 -4.17 -2.35 22.78
C ASP A 292 -3.83 -1.28 23.83
N ASP A 293 -3.35 -1.68 25.02
CA ASP A 293 -2.95 -0.77 26.10
C ASP A 293 -1.44 -0.50 26.15
N SER A 294 -0.66 -1.02 25.20
CA SER A 294 0.80 -0.92 25.22
C SER A 294 1.25 0.53 24.98
N GLU A 295 2.25 0.99 25.74
CA GLU A 295 2.80 2.35 25.58
C GLU A 295 3.41 2.58 24.19
N ASP A 296 3.80 1.50 23.53
CA ASP A 296 4.42 1.50 22.20
C ASP A 296 3.46 1.08 21.07
N LEU A 297 2.14 1.16 21.29
CA LEU A 297 1.08 0.80 20.34
C LEU A 297 1.11 1.64 19.04
N ILE A 298 1.38 0.99 17.92
CA ILE A 298 1.27 1.59 16.58
C ILE A 298 -0.19 1.57 16.14
N CYS A 299 -0.79 0.37 16.17
CA CYS A 299 -2.18 0.15 15.81
C CYS A 299 -2.86 -0.82 16.77
N SER A 300 -4.11 -0.51 17.10
CA SER A 300 -4.99 -1.40 17.87
C SER A 300 -5.54 -2.56 17.04
N SER A 301 -6.04 -3.57 17.73
CA SER A 301 -6.75 -4.75 17.20
C SER A 301 -8.03 -4.41 16.41
N THR A 302 -8.54 -3.19 16.52
CA THR A 302 -9.78 -2.75 15.85
C THR A 302 -9.53 -1.93 14.58
N GLN A 303 -8.27 -1.61 14.28
CA GLN A 303 -7.91 -0.82 13.11
C GLN A 303 -7.62 -1.72 11.91
N GLU A 304 -8.49 -1.68 10.92
CA GLU A 304 -8.32 -2.42 9.66
C GLU A 304 -7.10 -1.95 8.87
N THR A 305 -6.92 -0.63 8.75
CA THR A 305 -5.71 -0.02 8.16
C THR A 305 -4.70 0.31 9.24
N CYS A 306 -3.48 -0.21 9.09
CA CYS A 306 -2.35 0.07 9.98
C CYS A 306 -1.13 0.53 9.20
N VAL A 307 -0.74 1.79 9.46
CA VAL A 307 0.39 2.47 8.84
C VAL A 307 1.11 3.27 9.91
N SER A 308 2.45 3.27 9.92
CA SER A 308 3.27 4.19 10.73
C SER A 308 4.25 4.94 9.86
N MET A 309 4.76 6.03 10.42
CA MET A 309 5.83 6.82 9.83
C MET A 309 7.02 6.86 10.79
N ASP A 310 8.21 6.65 10.29
CA ASP A 310 9.46 6.86 11.03
C ASP A 310 10.23 8.00 10.35
N VAL A 311 10.64 9.00 11.13
CA VAL A 311 11.31 10.20 10.64
C VAL A 311 12.63 10.35 11.39
N GLU A 312 13.73 10.07 10.72
CA GLU A 312 15.06 10.37 11.21
C GLU A 312 15.55 11.67 10.55
N MET A 313 15.80 12.71 11.33
CA MET A 313 16.27 14.00 10.84
C MET A 313 17.56 14.39 11.55
N GLU A 314 18.59 14.75 10.80
CA GLU A 314 19.82 15.32 11.32
C GLU A 314 19.91 16.79 10.93
N ILE A 315 19.92 17.67 11.93
CA ILE A 315 20.19 19.09 11.74
C ILE A 315 21.71 19.26 11.72
N GLU A 316 22.26 19.57 10.56
CA GLU A 316 23.71 19.71 10.33
C GLU A 316 24.23 21.06 10.83
N ARG A 317 23.50 22.14 10.53
CA ARG A 317 23.91 23.52 10.84
C ARG A 317 22.71 24.42 11.08
N LEU A 318 22.89 25.39 11.97
CA LEU A 318 21.99 26.53 12.15
C LEU A 318 22.77 27.82 11.84
N ALA A 319 22.13 28.80 11.22
CA ALA A 319 22.63 30.16 11.02
C ALA A 319 21.51 31.20 11.21
N VAL A 320 21.86 32.37 11.73
CA VAL A 320 20.89 33.47 11.92
C VAL A 320 21.26 34.63 11.00
N ARG A 321 20.33 35.01 10.12
CA ARG A 321 20.47 36.12 9.17
C ARG A 321 19.79 37.36 9.73
N GLU A 322 20.47 38.07 10.63
CA GLU A 322 19.92 39.25 11.33
C GLU A 322 19.39 40.33 10.38
N THR A 323 20.06 40.60 9.25
CA THR A 323 19.64 41.63 8.29
C THR A 323 18.31 41.35 7.59
N GLN A 324 17.90 40.08 7.57
CA GLN A 324 16.66 39.62 6.96
C GLN A 324 15.65 39.12 8.00
N ALA A 325 15.98 39.23 9.30
CA ALA A 325 15.22 38.61 10.39
C ALA A 325 14.85 37.15 10.06
N ALA A 326 15.85 36.39 9.60
CA ALA A 326 15.66 35.02 9.13
C ALA A 326 16.55 34.02 9.87
N VAL A 327 16.06 32.81 10.02
CA VAL A 327 16.80 31.66 10.55
C VAL A 327 16.93 30.64 9.43
N GLU A 328 18.14 30.18 9.20
CA GLU A 328 18.49 29.20 8.18
C GLU A 328 19.01 27.96 8.88
N PHE A 329 18.48 26.78 8.56
CA PHE A 329 19.04 25.53 9.03
C PHE A 329 19.25 24.55 7.89
N GLU A 330 20.38 23.85 7.93
CA GLU A 330 20.76 22.79 7.01
C GLU A 330 20.42 21.45 7.68
N PHE A 331 19.69 20.58 6.98
CA PHE A 331 19.27 19.29 7.50
C PHE A 331 19.33 18.18 6.44
N THR A 332 19.45 16.95 6.92
CA THR A 332 19.19 15.73 6.17
C THR A 332 18.03 14.99 6.85
N ALA A 333 17.24 14.26 6.07
CA ALA A 333 16.15 13.47 6.64
C ALA A 333 15.94 12.16 5.88
N ASP A 334 15.70 11.09 6.62
CA ASP A 334 15.25 9.79 6.15
C ASP A 334 13.85 9.56 6.72
N ILE A 335 12.84 9.54 5.86
CA ILE A 335 11.44 9.31 6.24
C ILE A 335 11.05 7.95 5.70
N THR A 336 10.57 7.05 6.56
CA THR A 336 10.10 5.71 6.18
C THR A 336 8.62 5.58 6.50
N LEU A 337 7.80 5.34 5.48
CA LEU A 337 6.41 4.95 5.64
C LEU A 337 6.35 3.42 5.75
N GLU A 338 5.78 2.92 6.84
CA GLU A 338 5.63 1.50 7.12
C GLU A 338 4.16 1.09 6.98
N ILE A 339 3.85 0.23 6.02
CA ILE A 339 2.49 -0.29 5.78
C ILE A 339 2.42 -1.73 6.30
N TYR A 340 1.66 -1.95 7.38
CA TYR A 340 1.48 -3.27 7.99
C TYR A 340 0.29 -4.00 7.39
N ARG A 341 -0.86 -3.30 7.29
CA ARG A 341 -2.08 -3.82 6.66
C ARG A 341 -2.97 -2.71 6.14
N LEU A 342 -3.78 -3.01 5.14
CA LEU A 342 -4.73 -2.08 4.52
C LEU A 342 -6.15 -2.63 4.64
N GLY A 343 -7.03 -1.90 5.31
CA GLY A 343 -8.47 -2.10 5.26
C GLY A 343 -9.00 -1.55 3.94
N ILE A 344 -9.66 -2.38 3.15
CA ILE A 344 -10.28 -1.97 1.89
C ILE A 344 -11.78 -2.10 2.04
N ASN A 345 -12.50 -1.01 1.86
CA ASN A 345 -13.95 -1.03 1.82
C ASN A 345 -14.41 -0.97 0.35
N LEU A 346 -14.89 -2.10 -0.15
CA LEU A 346 -15.46 -2.22 -1.49
C LEU A 346 -16.91 -1.74 -1.46
N VAL A 347 -17.12 -0.42 -1.54
CA VAL A 347 -18.46 0.17 -1.40
C VAL A 347 -19.40 -0.19 -2.57
N ASP A 348 -18.84 -0.64 -3.71
CA ASP A 348 -19.58 -0.87 -4.95
C ASP A 348 -19.55 -2.33 -5.47
N GLU A 349 -18.92 -3.27 -4.75
CA GLU A 349 -18.82 -4.68 -5.18
C GLU A 349 -19.64 -5.58 -4.24
N GLU A 350 -20.84 -6.01 -4.68
CA GLU A 350 -21.72 -6.88 -3.88
C GLU A 350 -21.24 -8.34 -3.82
N ASN A 351 -20.38 -8.77 -4.75
CA ASN A 351 -19.99 -10.17 -4.95
C ASN A 351 -18.61 -10.53 -4.36
N MET A 352 -17.99 -9.62 -3.61
CA MET A 352 -16.63 -9.81 -3.10
C MET A 352 -16.48 -9.19 -1.71
N GLU A 353 -16.08 -9.99 -0.74
CA GLU A 353 -15.70 -9.50 0.59
C GLU A 353 -14.18 -9.63 0.77
N ILE A 354 -13.55 -8.55 1.22
CA ILE A 354 -12.11 -8.50 1.47
C ILE A 354 -11.87 -8.15 2.94
N SER A 355 -11.23 -9.08 3.64
CA SER A 355 -10.63 -8.83 4.95
C SER A 355 -9.38 -7.95 4.80
N PRO A 356 -9.00 -7.14 5.82
CA PRO A 356 -7.80 -6.32 5.77
C PRO A 356 -6.57 -7.06 5.24
N ILE A 357 -5.94 -6.48 4.23
CA ILE A 357 -4.85 -7.10 3.48
C ILE A 357 -3.53 -6.82 4.21
N PRO A 358 -2.83 -7.86 4.72
CA PRO A 358 -1.54 -7.71 5.37
C PRO A 358 -0.40 -7.52 4.36
N ALA A 359 0.71 -6.95 4.83
CA ALA A 359 1.90 -6.65 4.04
C ALA A 359 2.43 -7.86 3.25
N ASP A 360 2.39 -9.07 3.82
CA ASP A 360 2.84 -10.28 3.13
C ASP A 360 2.01 -10.63 1.89
N ILE A 361 0.70 -10.36 1.90
CA ILE A 361 -0.15 -10.54 0.71
C ILE A 361 0.18 -9.50 -0.35
N ILE A 362 0.41 -8.24 0.04
CA ILE A 362 0.81 -7.19 -0.90
C ILE A 362 2.16 -7.56 -1.55
N ARG A 363 3.15 -8.01 -0.78
CA ARG A 363 4.43 -8.51 -1.31
C ARG A 363 4.24 -9.64 -2.30
N ARG A 364 3.41 -10.62 -1.93
CA ARG A 364 3.09 -11.78 -2.76
C ARG A 364 2.45 -11.37 -4.09
N ILE A 365 1.45 -10.48 -4.07
CA ILE A 365 0.77 -9.95 -5.27
C ILE A 365 1.78 -9.29 -6.22
N ILE A 366 2.66 -8.43 -5.71
CA ILE A 366 3.69 -7.77 -6.53
C ILE A 366 4.67 -8.80 -7.11
N ALA A 367 5.13 -9.76 -6.30
CA ALA A 367 6.05 -10.80 -6.75
C ALA A 367 5.43 -11.78 -7.75
N ILE A 368 4.12 -12.03 -7.68
CA ILE A 368 3.37 -12.77 -8.72
C ILE A 368 3.36 -11.97 -10.02
N GLY A 369 3.14 -10.66 -9.94
CA GLY A 369 3.14 -9.74 -11.07
C GLY A 369 4.42 -9.81 -11.90
N ASP A 370 5.58 -9.97 -11.25
CA ASP A 370 6.88 -10.12 -11.92
C ASP A 370 7.00 -11.38 -12.81
N ARG A 371 6.12 -12.38 -12.61
CA ARG A 371 6.11 -13.59 -13.44
C ARG A 371 5.53 -13.31 -14.85
N LYS A 372 4.85 -12.17 -15.06
CA LYS A 372 4.27 -11.76 -16.34
C LYS A 372 4.84 -10.42 -16.81
N PRO A 373 5.32 -10.32 -18.06
CA PRO A 373 5.65 -9.03 -18.65
C PRO A 373 4.42 -8.09 -18.66
N GLY A 374 4.58 -6.89 -18.09
CA GLY A 374 3.49 -5.91 -17.94
C GLY A 374 2.64 -6.10 -16.69
N GLY A 375 3.07 -6.91 -15.72
CA GLY A 375 2.45 -7.06 -14.41
C GLY A 375 1.23 -7.99 -14.37
N LEU A 376 0.65 -8.11 -13.17
CA LEU A 376 -0.44 -9.04 -12.88
C LEU A 376 -1.66 -8.86 -13.81
N LEU A 377 -2.05 -7.60 -14.06
CA LEU A 377 -3.24 -7.24 -14.85
C LEU A 377 -2.97 -7.20 -16.36
N SER A 378 -1.77 -7.60 -16.80
CA SER A 378 -1.40 -7.58 -18.22
C SER A 378 -2.33 -8.45 -19.06
N GLY A 379 -3.01 -7.83 -20.03
CA GLY A 379 -3.93 -8.52 -20.94
C GLY A 379 -5.35 -8.72 -20.40
N SER A 380 -5.68 -8.21 -19.22
CA SER A 380 -7.06 -8.14 -18.72
C SER A 380 -7.68 -6.77 -19.05
N GLU A 381 -9.00 -6.64 -18.90
CA GLU A 381 -9.70 -5.36 -19.08
C GLU A 381 -9.56 -4.45 -17.84
N GLN A 382 -9.10 -5.01 -16.71
CA GLN A 382 -8.91 -4.31 -15.46
C GLN A 382 -7.61 -3.50 -15.46
N GLN A 383 -7.66 -2.34 -14.81
CA GLN A 383 -6.51 -1.45 -14.64
C GLN A 383 -6.44 -1.03 -13.17
N ALA A 384 -5.22 -0.95 -12.63
CA ALA A 384 -4.99 -0.46 -11.29
C ALA A 384 -4.74 1.05 -11.35
N MET A 385 -5.80 1.84 -11.37
CA MET A 385 -5.68 3.30 -11.45
C MET A 385 -5.41 3.91 -10.06
N ILE A 386 -4.31 4.63 -9.94
CA ILE A 386 -3.97 5.43 -8.76
C ILE A 386 -4.26 6.90 -9.10
N PRO A 387 -5.22 7.56 -8.43
CA PRO A 387 -5.49 8.97 -8.68
C PRO A 387 -4.37 9.83 -8.09
N LEU A 388 -3.68 10.58 -8.94
CA LEU A 388 -2.67 11.57 -8.56
C LEU A 388 -3.17 12.97 -8.93
N SER A 389 -2.57 14.04 -8.38
CA SER A 389 -2.97 15.41 -8.70
C SER A 389 -2.70 15.76 -10.16
N SER A 390 -1.65 15.19 -10.76
CA SER A 390 -1.35 15.33 -12.20
C SER A 390 -2.26 14.51 -13.12
N GLY A 391 -3.06 13.61 -12.56
CA GLY A 391 -3.99 12.73 -13.28
C GLY A 391 -3.92 11.28 -12.81
N ASP A 392 -4.78 10.43 -13.37
CA ASP A 392 -4.82 9.02 -12.98
C ASP A 392 -3.61 8.26 -13.56
N TYR A 393 -2.85 7.59 -12.70
CA TYR A 393 -1.70 6.76 -13.04
C TYR A 393 -2.10 5.29 -13.10
N ASN A 394 -1.93 4.63 -14.26
CA ASN A 394 -2.15 3.20 -14.37
C ASN A 394 -0.94 2.43 -13.81
N PHE A 395 -1.11 1.87 -12.63
CA PHE A 395 -0.09 1.11 -11.94
C PHE A 395 0.08 -0.29 -12.54
N GLU A 396 1.29 -0.58 -13.00
CA GLU A 396 1.68 -1.95 -13.32
C GLU A 396 1.90 -2.71 -11.99
N VAL A 397 1.08 -3.70 -11.69
CA VAL A 397 1.23 -4.52 -10.47
C VAL A 397 2.43 -5.46 -10.63
N SER A 398 3.64 -4.94 -10.37
CA SER A 398 4.95 -5.60 -10.45
C SER A 398 6.02 -4.75 -9.77
N ASN A 399 7.22 -5.30 -9.51
CA ASN A 399 8.35 -4.51 -8.99
C ASN A 399 8.82 -3.45 -10.00
N SER A 400 8.72 -3.74 -11.30
CA SER A 400 8.99 -2.75 -12.35
C SER A 400 8.00 -1.59 -12.28
N GLY A 401 6.72 -1.90 -12.03
CA GLY A 401 5.69 -0.88 -11.83
C GLY A 401 5.86 -0.06 -10.56
N LEU A 402 6.37 -0.64 -9.47
CA LEU A 402 6.74 0.13 -8.26
C LEU A 402 7.83 1.18 -8.54
N ILE A 403 8.81 0.85 -9.37
CA ILE A 403 9.81 1.83 -9.84
C ILE A 403 9.14 2.92 -10.69
N GLY A 404 8.19 2.54 -11.54
CA GLY A 404 7.36 3.48 -12.32
C GLY A 404 6.56 4.43 -11.43
N LEU A 405 5.85 3.88 -10.45
CA LEU A 405 5.07 4.62 -9.45
C LEU A 405 5.96 5.56 -8.64
N SER A 406 7.17 5.11 -8.29
CA SER A 406 8.13 5.95 -7.58
C SER A 406 8.48 7.22 -8.36
N ASN A 407 8.65 7.14 -9.67
CA ASN A 407 8.89 8.35 -10.48
C ASN A 407 7.64 9.24 -10.54
N ALA A 408 6.45 8.66 -10.68
CA ALA A 408 5.20 9.43 -10.71
C ALA A 408 4.94 10.16 -9.38
N LEU A 409 5.18 9.51 -8.24
CA LEU A 409 5.05 10.12 -6.91
C LEU A 409 6.09 11.23 -6.68
N MET A 410 7.29 11.12 -7.27
CA MET A 410 8.29 12.19 -7.19
C MET A 410 7.81 13.48 -7.87
N ASP A 411 7.13 13.37 -9.01
CA ASP A 411 6.53 14.52 -9.70
C ASP A 411 5.41 15.17 -8.84
N GLU A 412 4.61 14.35 -8.14
CA GLU A 412 3.57 14.84 -7.22
C GLU A 412 4.14 15.56 -5.99
N ILE A 413 5.25 15.03 -5.44
CA ILE A 413 5.94 15.65 -4.31
C ILE A 413 6.46 17.05 -4.71
N GLU A 414 7.03 17.21 -5.91
CA GLU A 414 7.49 18.50 -6.40
C GLU A 414 6.34 19.52 -6.49
N ILE A 415 5.18 19.11 -7.01
CA ILE A 415 3.96 19.94 -7.06
C ILE A 415 3.50 20.32 -5.64
N ALA A 416 3.47 19.36 -4.71
CA ALA A 416 3.03 19.60 -3.34
C ALA A 416 3.96 20.59 -2.60
N PHE A 417 5.27 20.53 -2.83
CA PHE A 417 6.21 21.50 -2.26
C PHE A 417 6.05 22.91 -2.85
N GLU A 418 5.79 23.03 -4.16
CA GLU A 418 5.45 24.33 -4.76
C GLU A 418 4.14 24.92 -4.19
N GLU A 419 3.19 24.08 -3.78
CA GLU A 419 1.98 24.53 -3.10
C GLU A 419 2.24 24.88 -1.63
N LEU A 420 3.07 24.11 -0.92
CA LEU A 420 3.48 24.40 0.45
C LEU A 420 4.27 25.71 0.56
N GLU A 421 5.14 26.04 -0.40
CA GLU A 421 5.83 27.34 -0.46
C GLU A 421 4.81 28.49 -0.55
N LYS A 422 3.75 28.33 -1.36
CA LYS A 422 2.66 29.31 -1.46
C LYS A 422 1.86 29.43 -0.16
N ILE A 423 1.64 28.32 0.55
CA ILE A 423 0.86 28.24 1.81
C ILE A 423 1.68 28.68 3.03
N GLY A 424 3.00 28.46 3.04
CA GLY A 424 3.92 28.76 4.13
C GLY A 424 4.07 30.26 4.47
N SER A 425 3.41 31.11 3.71
CA SER A 425 3.22 32.54 4.02
C SER A 425 2.11 32.77 5.06
N GLN A 426 2.32 32.32 6.31
CA GLN A 426 1.30 32.40 7.37
C GLN A 426 1.47 33.60 8.33
N GLU A 427 0.37 34.01 8.98
CA GLU A 427 0.36 34.98 10.08
C GLU A 427 0.71 34.30 11.42
N LEU A 428 1.93 34.49 11.90
CA LEU A 428 2.41 34.08 13.22
C LEU A 428 1.81 34.99 14.32
N ILE A 429 0.88 34.46 15.12
CA ILE A 429 0.26 35.21 16.22
C ILE A 429 1.14 35.08 17.47
N LEU A 430 1.88 36.13 17.80
CA LEU A 430 2.66 36.23 19.05
C LEU A 430 1.95 37.19 20.01
N GLY A 431 1.17 36.61 20.94
CA GLY A 431 0.41 37.37 21.92
C GLY A 431 -0.75 38.13 21.29
N THR A 432 -0.65 39.46 21.16
CA THR A 432 -1.67 40.31 20.53
C THR A 432 -1.28 40.77 19.12
N GLU A 433 -0.13 40.35 18.60
CA GLU A 433 0.37 40.77 17.29
C GLU A 433 0.41 39.60 16.30
N THR A 434 0.13 39.90 15.03
CA THR A 434 0.17 38.99 13.87
C THR A 434 1.39 39.37 13.02
N LEU A 435 2.40 38.50 12.91
CA LEU A 435 3.54 38.67 12.01
C LEU A 435 3.35 37.82 10.76
N GLU A 436 3.51 38.37 9.57
CA GLU A 436 3.59 37.55 8.36
C GLU A 436 4.97 36.87 8.29
N SER A 437 5.04 35.55 8.18
CA SER A 437 6.29 34.84 7.88
C SER A 437 6.38 34.53 6.39
N ASN A 438 7.59 34.54 5.83
CA ASN A 438 7.87 33.90 4.54
C ASN A 438 8.65 32.61 4.79
N LEU A 439 8.14 31.51 4.25
CA LEU A 439 8.81 30.22 4.26
C LEU A 439 9.39 29.99 2.87
N ASP A 440 10.70 30.13 2.74
CA ASP A 440 11.40 29.82 1.49
C ASP A 440 12.03 28.42 1.64
N ILE A 441 11.49 27.46 0.89
CA ILE A 441 11.96 26.09 0.84
C ILE A 441 12.73 25.95 -0.47
N GLU A 442 14.06 25.85 -0.40
CA GLU A 442 14.83 25.48 -1.60
C GLU A 442 14.39 24.08 -2.05
N PRO A 443 14.34 23.78 -3.37
CA PRO A 443 13.90 22.48 -3.88
C PRO A 443 14.63 21.35 -3.17
N LEU A 444 13.89 20.58 -2.38
CA LEU A 444 14.45 19.48 -1.58
C LEU A 444 14.93 18.40 -2.55
N PRO A 445 16.22 18.01 -2.52
CA PRO A 445 16.72 16.88 -3.28
C PRO A 445 16.18 15.57 -2.67
N ILE A 446 14.95 15.25 -3.04
CA ILE A 446 14.21 14.09 -2.55
C ILE A 446 14.50 12.89 -3.44
N LYS A 447 14.68 11.73 -2.81
CA LYS A 447 14.76 10.44 -3.50
C LYS A 447 13.81 9.46 -2.82
N LEU A 448 12.81 9.01 -3.56
CA LEU A 448 11.96 7.91 -3.14
C LEU A 448 12.67 6.57 -3.37
N GLU A 449 12.59 5.68 -2.39
CA GLU A 449 13.14 4.33 -2.42
C GLU A 449 12.06 3.35 -1.98
N ILE A 450 11.61 2.51 -2.91
CA ILE A 450 10.73 1.38 -2.63
C ILE A 450 11.59 0.12 -2.79
N PRO A 451 11.91 -0.60 -1.71
CA PRO A 451 12.60 -1.88 -1.79
C PRO A 451 11.83 -2.86 -2.69
N PRO A 452 12.53 -3.75 -3.43
CA PRO A 452 11.84 -4.76 -4.21
C PRO A 452 11.04 -5.68 -3.29
N MET A 453 9.81 -5.96 -3.67
CA MET A 453 8.94 -6.91 -3.00
C MET A 453 9.37 -8.32 -3.34
N GLU A 454 9.86 -9.06 -2.35
CA GLU A 454 10.19 -10.47 -2.48
C GLU A 454 9.02 -11.35 -2.02
N MET A 455 8.90 -12.52 -2.63
CA MET A 455 7.88 -13.49 -2.26
C MET A 455 8.16 -14.02 -0.83
N PRO A 456 7.19 -13.97 0.09
CA PRO A 456 7.33 -14.58 1.41
C PRO A 456 7.67 -16.07 1.30
N MET A 457 8.57 -16.56 2.16
CA MET A 457 9.02 -17.96 2.12
C MET A 457 8.02 -18.96 2.73
N ASN A 458 7.01 -18.48 3.44
CA ASN A 458 5.99 -19.27 4.12
C ASN A 458 4.58 -18.99 3.57
N MET A 459 3.69 -19.96 3.77
CA MET A 459 2.26 -19.83 3.48
C MET A 459 1.50 -19.12 4.61
N GLU A 460 2.11 -19.03 5.80
CA GLU A 460 1.55 -18.28 6.92
C GLU A 460 1.78 -16.79 6.67
N ILE A 461 0.68 -16.07 6.61
CA ILE A 461 0.65 -14.65 6.30
C ILE A 461 0.77 -13.87 7.60
N SER A 462 1.57 -12.81 7.57
CA SER A 462 1.74 -11.90 8.70
C SER A 462 1.69 -10.43 8.26
N ASP A 463 1.22 -9.57 9.15
CA ASP A 463 1.43 -8.12 9.07
C ASP A 463 2.62 -7.62 9.89
N THR A 464 3.34 -8.50 10.63
CA THR A 464 4.41 -8.08 11.55
C THR A 464 5.60 -7.40 10.88
N ASN A 465 5.84 -7.70 9.61
CA ASN A 465 6.91 -7.09 8.83
C ASN A 465 6.29 -6.08 7.85
N PRO A 466 6.45 -4.76 8.04
CA PRO A 466 5.81 -3.75 7.21
C PRO A 466 6.47 -3.61 5.85
N ILE A 467 5.68 -3.18 4.86
CA ILE A 467 6.24 -2.65 3.63
C ILE A 467 6.80 -1.26 3.91
N GLU A 468 8.07 -1.06 3.61
CA GLU A 468 8.78 0.20 3.83
C GLU A 468 8.84 1.00 2.52
N ILE A 469 8.39 2.25 2.56
CA ILE A 469 8.57 3.22 1.48
C ILE A 469 9.42 4.35 2.05
N GLY A 470 10.68 4.42 1.62
CA GLY A 470 11.66 5.39 2.09
C GLY A 470 11.69 6.65 1.24
N VAL A 471 11.82 7.80 1.88
CA VAL A 471 12.04 9.10 1.27
C VAL A 471 13.32 9.67 1.89
N ARG A 472 14.36 9.81 1.08
CA ARG A 472 15.61 10.46 1.50
C ARG A 472 15.65 11.90 1.04
N VAL A 473 15.86 12.81 1.98
CA VAL A 473 16.14 14.21 1.75
C VAL A 473 17.64 14.42 1.94
N SER A 474 18.36 14.70 0.84
CA SER A 474 19.78 15.06 0.93
C SER A 474 19.93 16.46 1.56
N SER A 475 21.15 16.81 1.99
CA SER A 475 21.44 18.08 2.68
C SER A 475 20.75 19.26 2.00
N SER A 476 19.79 19.85 2.70
CA SER A 476 18.92 20.92 2.23
C SER A 476 18.84 22.03 3.26
N SER A 477 18.63 23.26 2.80
CA SER A 477 18.48 24.45 3.63
C SER A 477 17.02 24.88 3.70
N LEU A 478 16.49 25.05 4.91
CA LEU A 478 15.22 25.74 5.13
C LEU A 478 15.50 27.14 5.67
N THR A 479 14.92 28.16 5.02
CA THR A 479 15.00 29.54 5.51
C THR A 479 13.62 30.02 5.97
N ILE A 480 13.52 30.36 7.25
CA ILE A 480 12.32 30.96 7.84
C ILE A 480 12.61 32.44 8.04
N ALA A 481 11.91 33.32 7.31
CA ALA A 481 12.04 34.77 7.44
C ALA A 481 10.76 35.38 8.02
N LEU A 482 10.91 36.41 8.86
CA LEU A 482 9.77 37.22 9.33
C LEU A 482 9.60 38.43 8.41
N LEU A 483 8.48 38.50 7.68
CA LEU A 483 8.09 39.66 6.88
C LEU A 483 7.36 40.69 7.74
N HIS A 484 7.78 41.94 7.63
CA HIS A 484 7.12 43.07 8.26
C HIS A 484 6.30 43.80 7.20
N SER A 485 4.99 43.58 7.14
CA SER A 485 4.12 44.37 6.25
C SER A 485 3.93 45.78 6.86
N VAL A 486 4.34 46.77 6.08
CA VAL A 486 4.33 48.19 6.46
C VAL A 486 2.91 48.73 6.27
N GLU A 487 2.23 49.10 7.36
CA GLU A 487 1.51 50.40 7.40
C GLU A 487 1.22 50.98 8.79
N ASP A 488 1.54 50.31 9.90
CA ASP A 488 1.68 51.00 11.19
C ASP A 488 3.06 50.70 11.78
N GLU A 489 3.77 51.75 12.20
CA GLU A 489 5.07 51.65 12.86
C GLU A 489 4.99 50.74 14.10
N VAL A 490 5.30 49.46 13.95
CA VAL A 490 5.65 48.61 15.11
C VAL A 490 7.06 48.99 15.51
N LYS A 491 7.14 49.92 16.46
CA LYS A 491 8.34 50.09 17.27
C LYS A 491 8.46 48.86 18.16
N ILE A 492 9.36 47.93 17.82
CA ILE A 492 10.08 47.20 18.87
C ILE A 492 10.95 48.23 19.58
N SER A 493 10.36 48.98 20.51
CA SER A 493 11.13 49.83 21.41
C SER A 493 11.66 48.96 22.54
N LEU A 494 12.90 48.50 22.43
CA LEU A 494 13.80 48.64 23.56
C LEU A 494 13.99 50.15 23.71
N ALA A 495 13.18 50.78 24.56
CA ALA A 495 13.16 52.23 24.68
C ALA A 495 14.60 52.77 24.89
N PRO A 496 15.07 53.73 24.06
CA PRO A 496 16.31 54.43 24.33
C PRO A 496 16.04 55.40 25.48
N ALA A 497 16.13 54.91 26.72
CA ALA A 497 16.41 55.79 27.84
C ALA A 497 17.88 56.20 27.74
N THR A 498 18.07 57.43 27.24
CA THR A 498 19.19 58.34 27.54
C THR A 498 20.53 57.69 27.87
N ILE A 499 21.51 57.93 27.00
CA ILE A 499 22.95 57.68 27.13
C ILE A 499 23.43 57.84 28.57
N GLU A 500 23.42 56.75 29.34
CA GLU A 500 24.26 56.48 30.50
C GLU A 500 24.07 54.99 30.87
N ALA A 501 25.14 54.22 30.68
CA ALA A 501 25.28 52.77 30.90
C ALA A 501 24.68 51.82 29.84
N ASN A 502 25.50 50.79 29.55
CA ASN A 502 25.45 49.77 28.52
C ASN A 502 24.07 49.07 28.29
N PRO A 503 23.48 49.12 27.07
CA PRO A 503 22.16 48.53 26.77
C PRO A 503 22.15 46.98 26.73
N LEU A 504 23.31 46.35 26.56
CA LEU A 504 23.45 44.89 26.67
C LEU A 504 23.27 44.41 28.12
N ALA A 505 23.66 45.21 29.11
CA ALA A 505 23.58 44.79 30.51
C ALA A 505 22.14 44.78 31.04
N SER A 506 21.27 45.67 30.55
CA SER A 506 19.86 45.74 30.95
C SER A 506 18.98 44.72 30.21
N ALA A 507 19.27 44.42 28.94
CA ALA A 507 18.57 43.39 28.17
C ALA A 507 18.89 41.96 28.67
N LEU A 508 20.13 41.71 29.10
CA LEU A 508 20.54 40.42 29.67
C LEU A 508 19.95 40.16 31.07
N THR A 509 19.62 41.20 31.85
CA THR A 509 19.03 41.07 33.20
C THR A 509 17.52 40.81 33.22
N ASP A 510 16.78 41.18 32.16
CA ASP A 510 15.32 40.98 32.08
C ASP A 510 14.93 39.63 31.42
N LEU A 511 15.87 38.95 30.75
CA LEU A 511 15.65 37.69 30.05
C LEU A 511 15.93 36.43 30.88
N GLY A 512 16.27 36.58 32.17
CA GLY A 512 16.57 35.43 33.05
C GLY A 512 17.59 34.47 32.43
N LEU A 513 18.63 34.99 31.79
CA LEU A 513 19.58 34.19 31.04
C LEU A 513 20.49 33.39 31.98
N GLU A 514 20.54 32.09 31.73
CA GLU A 514 21.43 31.16 32.39
C GLU A 514 22.63 30.87 31.50
N PHE A 515 23.81 30.85 32.13
CA PHE A 515 25.07 30.60 31.48
C PHE A 515 25.60 29.27 32.01
N SER A 516 25.76 28.29 31.12
CA SER A 516 26.37 27.01 31.46
C SER A 516 27.78 26.92 30.86
N ASP A 517 28.49 25.81 31.08
CA ASP A 517 29.78 25.53 30.44
C ASP A 517 29.65 25.35 28.90
N TYR A 518 28.45 25.06 28.40
CA TYR A 518 28.16 24.85 26.99
C TYR A 518 27.76 26.16 26.29
N GLY A 519 26.87 26.94 26.89
CA GLY A 519 26.27 28.09 26.21
C GLY A 519 25.35 28.94 27.08
N VAL A 520 24.41 29.60 26.41
CA VAL A 520 23.43 30.51 27.00
C VAL A 520 22.02 29.95 26.77
N SER A 521 21.24 29.87 27.84
CA SER A 521 19.81 29.54 27.83
C SER A 521 19.02 30.61 28.60
N SER A 522 17.69 30.51 28.67
CA SER A 522 16.84 31.36 29.51
C SER A 522 16.00 30.48 30.43
N GLU A 523 16.06 30.73 31.74
CA GLU A 523 15.27 30.02 32.77
C GLU A 523 13.75 30.21 32.54
N SER A 524 13.36 31.33 31.92
CA SER A 524 11.98 31.70 31.64
C SER A 524 11.45 31.27 30.26
N ALA A 525 12.30 30.75 29.36
CA ALA A 525 11.92 30.40 27.99
C ALA A 525 11.60 28.89 27.85
N ILE A 526 10.54 28.45 28.55
CA ILE A 526 9.95 27.13 28.32
C ILE A 526 8.84 27.29 27.28
N PHE A 527 9.00 26.62 26.15
CA PHE A 527 8.01 26.57 25.08
C PHE A 527 7.06 25.41 25.31
N TYR A 528 5.78 25.63 25.03
CA TYR A 528 4.75 24.59 25.07
C TYR A 528 4.23 24.39 23.65
N SER A 529 4.17 23.13 23.21
CA SER A 529 3.65 22.77 21.90
C SER A 529 2.61 21.66 22.07
N VAL A 530 1.50 21.78 21.36
CA VAL A 530 0.44 20.77 21.34
C VAL A 530 0.65 19.90 20.11
N VAL A 531 0.80 18.59 20.31
CA VAL A 531 0.99 17.62 19.24
C VAL A 531 -0.27 16.75 19.14
N PRO A 532 -1.12 16.94 18.11
CA PRO A 532 -2.29 16.10 17.92
C PRO A 532 -1.89 14.71 17.37
N PRO A 533 -2.73 13.67 17.55
CA PRO A 533 -2.57 12.40 16.84
C PRO A 533 -2.77 12.56 15.33
N ILE A 534 -2.28 11.60 14.55
CA ILE A 534 -2.43 11.58 13.09
C ILE A 534 -3.71 10.82 12.73
N MET A 535 -4.64 11.53 12.08
CA MET A 535 -5.91 10.97 11.61
C MET A 535 -6.28 11.59 10.27
N GLU A 536 -6.42 10.76 9.24
CA GLU A 536 -6.66 11.22 7.87
C GLU A 536 -7.67 10.32 7.15
N TYR A 537 -8.57 10.93 6.38
CA TYR A 537 -9.47 10.21 5.50
C TYR A 537 -8.82 10.05 4.14
N THR A 538 -8.60 8.81 3.73
CA THR A 538 -8.04 8.48 2.43
C THR A 538 -9.05 7.70 1.59
N LEU A 539 -8.69 7.45 0.33
CA LEU A 539 -9.43 6.55 -0.55
C LEU A 539 -9.49 5.11 0.00
N TRP A 540 -8.55 4.74 0.87
CA TRP A 540 -8.48 3.43 1.54
C TRP A 540 -9.07 3.47 2.96
N GLY A 541 -9.97 4.42 3.22
CA GLY A 541 -10.63 4.58 4.50
C GLY A 541 -9.88 5.48 5.48
N LEU A 542 -10.27 5.37 6.74
CA LEU A 542 -9.78 6.20 7.83
C LEU A 542 -8.42 5.67 8.34
N ILE A 543 -7.36 6.42 8.09
CA ILE A 543 -6.03 6.14 8.61
C ILE A 543 -5.88 6.81 9.98
N LYS A 544 -5.49 6.02 10.98
CA LYS A 544 -5.15 6.48 12.33
C LYS A 544 -3.75 5.97 12.62
N SER A 545 -2.77 6.85 12.49
CA SER A 545 -1.35 6.47 12.42
C SER A 545 -0.58 7.01 13.63
N SER A 546 0.60 6.44 13.86
CA SER A 546 1.63 6.99 14.74
C SER A 546 2.88 7.33 13.93
N ALA A 547 3.51 8.46 14.25
CA ALA A 547 4.83 8.80 13.77
C ALA A 547 5.86 8.70 14.91
N ARG A 548 7.02 8.12 14.60
CA ARG A 548 8.24 8.22 15.39
C ARG A 548 9.13 9.31 14.76
N LEU A 549 9.71 10.15 15.60
CA LEU A 549 10.55 11.26 15.22
C LEU A 549 11.85 11.19 16.00
N GLU A 550 12.96 11.04 15.29
CA GLU A 550 14.31 11.06 15.83
C GLU A 550 15.05 12.26 15.26
N ILE A 551 15.29 13.28 16.09
CA ILE A 551 16.00 14.49 15.70
C ILE A 551 17.38 14.49 16.32
N THR A 552 18.41 14.41 15.48
CA THR A 552 19.79 14.62 15.86
C THR A 552 20.13 16.11 15.83
N MET A 553 20.50 16.66 16.98
CA MET A 553 20.82 18.07 17.17
C MET A 553 22.29 18.38 16.78
N PRO A 554 22.58 19.60 16.28
CA PRO A 554 23.94 20.02 15.97
C PRO A 554 24.71 20.43 17.23
N ASP A 555 26.04 20.44 17.18
CA ASP A 555 26.92 20.90 18.27
C ASP A 555 26.69 22.36 18.72
N SER A 556 25.93 23.14 17.94
CA SER A 556 25.62 24.53 18.24
C SER A 556 24.41 24.70 19.16
N ILE A 557 23.54 23.70 19.27
CA ILE A 557 22.24 23.77 19.94
C ILE A 557 22.04 22.54 20.83
N ARG A 558 21.56 22.75 22.05
CA ARG A 558 21.24 21.67 22.97
C ARG A 558 19.85 21.85 23.57
N ILE A 559 19.03 20.81 23.56
CA ILE A 559 17.80 20.74 24.33
C ILE A 559 18.17 20.62 25.80
N ASN A 560 17.82 21.62 26.60
CA ASN A 560 18.12 21.68 28.02
C ASN A 560 17.02 21.00 28.85
N HIS A 561 15.77 21.14 28.42
CA HIS A 561 14.60 20.51 29.02
C HIS A 561 13.67 20.00 27.93
N PHE A 562 13.12 18.80 28.11
CA PHE A 562 12.07 18.23 27.29
C PHE A 562 11.22 17.32 28.19
N GLU A 563 9.92 17.56 28.21
CA GLU A 563 8.96 16.76 28.95
C GLU A 563 7.67 16.64 28.12
N SER A 564 7.11 15.43 28.06
CA SER A 564 5.86 15.11 27.38
C SER A 564 4.83 14.76 28.45
N GLU A 565 3.64 15.35 28.38
CA GLU A 565 2.54 15.07 29.32
C GLU A 565 2.16 13.58 29.32
N LYS A 566 2.20 12.94 28.14
CA LYS A 566 1.96 11.50 27.96
C LYS A 566 3.21 10.63 28.07
N GLY A 567 4.39 11.20 28.32
CA GLY A 567 5.65 10.45 28.42
C GLY A 567 6.16 9.86 27.11
N LEU A 568 5.73 10.41 25.96
CA LEU A 568 5.98 9.86 24.62
C LEU A 568 7.32 10.29 23.99
N GLY A 569 8.19 10.96 24.74
CA GLY A 569 9.49 11.35 24.23
C GLY A 569 10.57 11.45 25.27
N SER A 570 11.81 11.34 24.80
CA SER A 570 13.01 11.39 25.61
C SER A 570 14.16 12.04 24.85
N VAL A 571 15.12 12.56 25.62
CA VAL A 571 16.33 13.15 25.06
C VAL A 571 17.53 12.34 25.53
N GLY A 572 18.24 11.76 24.57
CA GLY A 572 19.43 10.94 24.79
C GLY A 572 20.69 11.60 24.22
N VAL A 573 21.83 10.98 24.49
CA VAL A 573 23.11 11.31 23.83
C VAL A 573 23.66 10.02 23.24
N ILE A 574 23.82 10.00 21.91
CA ILE A 574 24.37 8.86 21.16
C ILE A 574 25.54 9.41 20.33
N ASP A 575 26.69 8.74 20.40
CA ASP A 575 27.93 9.15 19.72
C ASP A 575 28.37 10.62 19.95
N GLY A 576 28.02 11.17 21.11
CA GLY A 576 28.37 12.54 21.51
C GLY A 576 27.43 13.62 20.97
N LYS A 577 26.46 13.26 20.12
CA LYS A 577 25.38 14.15 19.66
C LYS A 577 24.12 13.92 20.49
N GLN A 578 23.34 14.97 20.68
CA GLN A 578 22.07 14.88 21.38
C GLN A 578 20.97 14.45 20.40
N ILE A 579 20.18 13.44 20.79
CA ILE A 579 19.08 12.91 19.98
C ILE A 579 17.78 13.06 20.76
N LEU A 580 16.80 13.71 20.15
CA LEU A 580 15.41 13.76 20.61
C LEU A 580 14.64 12.63 19.94
N SER A 581 14.15 11.67 20.72
CA SER A 581 13.25 10.63 20.23
C SER A 581 11.85 10.92 20.77
N TYR A 582 10.89 11.15 19.88
CA TYR A 582 9.51 11.49 20.23
C TYR A 582 8.54 10.69 19.38
N ARG A 583 7.42 10.29 19.98
CA ARG A 583 6.34 9.56 19.33
C ARG A 583 5.05 10.36 19.39
N THR A 584 4.33 10.44 18.29
CA THR A 584 3.02 11.08 18.31
C THR A 584 2.00 10.23 19.07
N PRO A 585 1.06 10.84 19.80
CA PRO A 585 -0.03 10.10 20.42
C PRO A 585 -0.89 9.40 19.36
N VAL A 586 -1.59 8.34 19.78
CA VAL A 586 -2.53 7.56 18.95
C VAL A 586 -3.96 7.72 19.45
N CYS A 587 -4.94 7.55 18.56
CA CYS A 587 -6.36 7.65 18.88
C CYS A 587 -7.17 6.44 18.37
N PRO A 588 -6.89 5.22 18.85
CA PRO A 588 -7.39 3.99 18.25
C PRO A 588 -8.92 3.89 18.22
N GLU A 589 -9.60 4.34 19.29
CA GLU A 589 -11.07 4.26 19.42
C GLU A 589 -11.82 5.43 18.75
N ALA A 590 -11.12 6.43 18.21
CA ALA A 590 -11.79 7.61 17.65
C ALA A 590 -12.40 7.32 16.27
N GLU A 591 -13.61 7.81 16.06
CA GLU A 591 -14.32 7.75 14.76
C GLU A 591 -14.29 9.09 14.01
N ASN A 592 -14.03 10.19 14.72
CA ASN A 592 -13.98 11.55 14.15
C ASN A 592 -12.85 12.39 14.78
N TRP A 593 -12.42 13.43 14.05
CA TRP A 593 -11.33 14.31 14.47
C TRP A 593 -11.52 14.94 15.86
N PRO A 594 -12.70 15.47 16.24
CA PRO A 594 -12.88 16.04 17.58
C PRO A 594 -12.71 15.05 18.74
N GLN A 595 -12.96 13.76 18.51
CA GLN A 595 -12.65 12.71 19.48
C GLN A 595 -11.16 12.43 19.50
N CYS A 596 -10.54 12.25 18.33
CA CYS A 596 -9.11 11.98 18.20
C CYS A 596 -8.23 13.11 18.77
N TYR A 597 -8.58 14.37 18.51
CA TYR A 597 -7.85 15.54 19.02
C TYR A 597 -7.80 15.60 20.55
N ARG A 598 -8.72 14.96 21.28
CA ARG A 598 -8.65 14.89 22.75
C ARG A 598 -7.46 14.10 23.25
N GLU A 599 -6.92 13.22 22.42
CA GLU A 599 -5.73 12.44 22.71
C GLU A 599 -4.43 13.16 22.35
N HIS A 600 -4.46 14.48 22.10
CA HIS A 600 -3.23 15.26 21.92
C HIS A 600 -2.28 15.12 23.12
N ASP A 601 -1.00 15.31 22.83
CA ASP A 601 0.05 15.44 23.83
C ASP A 601 0.48 16.91 23.94
N THR A 602 0.87 17.32 25.13
CA THR A 602 1.46 18.64 25.36
C THR A 602 2.92 18.44 25.71
N ILE A 603 3.82 18.95 24.86
CA ILE A 603 5.26 18.91 25.10
C ILE A 603 5.76 20.25 25.60
N SER A 604 6.62 20.24 26.61
CA SER A 604 7.35 21.40 27.09
C SER A 604 8.84 21.25 26.84
N TRP A 605 9.45 22.25 26.21
CA TRP A 605 10.86 22.18 25.81
C TRP A 605 11.61 23.51 25.95
N SER A 606 12.91 23.44 26.16
CA SER A 606 13.80 24.60 26.18
C SER A 606 15.15 24.29 25.54
N VAL A 607 15.75 25.31 24.94
CA VAL A 607 16.98 25.19 24.16
C VAL A 607 18.08 26.08 24.74
N GLU A 608 19.29 25.57 24.68
CA GLU A 608 20.54 26.24 25.01
C GLU A 608 21.41 26.36 23.75
N VAL A 609 21.94 27.56 23.52
CA VAL A 609 22.75 27.86 22.35
C VAL A 609 24.21 28.00 22.75
N SER A 610 25.12 27.31 22.05
CA SER A 610 26.55 27.26 22.39
C SER A 610 27.26 28.62 22.29
N TYR A 611 28.32 28.83 23.09
CA TYR A 611 29.15 30.04 22.97
C TYR A 611 29.85 30.16 21.63
N MET A 612 30.23 29.04 21.01
CA MET A 612 30.91 29.04 19.71
C MET A 612 29.99 29.58 18.61
N PHE A 613 28.71 29.21 18.67
CA PHE A 613 27.69 29.78 17.79
C PHE A 613 27.54 31.29 17.99
N ILE A 614 27.35 31.73 19.24
CA ILE A 614 27.19 33.16 19.59
C ILE A 614 28.42 33.97 19.16
N LEU A 615 29.63 33.48 19.43
CA LEU A 615 30.87 34.14 19.01
C LEU A 615 31.01 34.17 17.48
N GLY A 616 30.62 33.10 16.79
CA GLY A 616 30.63 33.03 15.34
C GLY A 616 29.82 34.15 14.69
N GLU A 617 28.59 34.36 15.17
CA GLU A 617 27.71 35.44 14.68
C GLU A 617 28.23 36.83 15.10
N VAL A 618 28.72 36.98 16.34
CA VAL A 618 29.12 38.29 16.87
C VAL A 618 30.51 38.77 16.38
N VAL A 619 31.39 37.86 15.93
CA VAL A 619 32.76 38.18 15.49
C VAL A 619 32.79 39.19 14.34
N GLN A 620 31.82 39.13 13.43
CA GLN A 620 31.72 40.04 12.29
C GLN A 620 31.57 41.48 12.77
N TYR A 621 30.72 41.70 13.78
CA TYR A 621 30.50 42.99 14.41
C TYR A 621 31.71 43.45 15.22
N ILE A 622 32.36 42.54 15.95
CA ILE A 622 33.60 42.84 16.69
C ILE A 622 34.69 43.32 15.71
N LEU A 623 34.85 42.67 14.55
CA LEU A 623 35.81 43.07 13.53
C LEU A 623 35.51 44.46 12.97
N VAL A 624 34.25 44.77 12.65
CA VAL A 624 33.83 46.11 12.18
C VAL A 624 34.15 47.17 13.24
N VAL A 625 33.80 46.93 14.51
CA VAL A 625 34.10 47.83 15.63
C VAL A 625 35.60 48.02 15.81
N LEU A 626 36.41 46.97 15.71
CA LEU A 626 37.87 47.04 15.80
C LEU A 626 38.48 47.84 14.64
N VAL A 627 37.94 47.73 13.42
CA VAL A 627 38.35 48.56 12.27
C VAL A 627 38.01 50.03 12.51
N PHE A 628 36.80 50.34 12.97
CA PHE A 628 36.40 51.72 13.30
C PHE A 628 37.24 52.31 14.45
N LEU A 629 37.51 51.54 15.50
CA LEU A 629 38.43 51.92 16.59
C LEU A 629 39.84 52.16 16.07
N GLY A 630 40.36 51.28 15.21
CA GLY A 630 41.66 51.44 14.57
C GLY A 630 41.74 52.73 13.74
N LEU A 631 40.71 53.04 12.96
CA LEU A 631 40.60 54.28 12.19
C LEU A 631 40.47 55.52 13.09
N ALA A 632 39.69 55.45 14.17
CA ALA A 632 39.53 56.53 15.14
C ALA A 632 40.84 56.82 15.89
N ILE A 633 41.53 55.78 16.35
CA ILE A 633 42.85 55.88 17.00
C ILE A 633 43.89 56.41 16.00
N SER A 634 43.87 55.95 14.76
CA SER A 634 44.73 56.45 13.68
C SER A 634 44.47 57.94 13.41
N ARG A 635 43.21 58.37 13.27
CA ARG A 635 42.83 59.78 13.11
C ARG A 635 43.21 60.61 14.33
N TRP A 636 43.03 60.09 15.53
CA TRP A 636 43.44 60.76 16.76
C TRP A 636 44.96 60.93 16.84
N LYS A 637 45.74 59.90 16.49
CA LYS A 637 47.21 59.95 16.44
C LYS A 637 47.71 60.90 15.35
N ARG A 638 47.07 60.90 14.16
CA ARG A 638 47.36 61.88 13.09
C ARG A 638 47.07 63.32 13.54
N ARG A 639 45.92 63.58 14.16
CA ARG A 639 45.58 64.90 14.72
C ARG A 639 46.54 65.33 15.82
N ARG A 640 46.97 64.41 16.69
CA ARG A 640 47.93 64.70 17.76
C ARG A 640 49.33 64.97 17.21
N ASN A 641 49.75 64.24 16.19
CA ASN A 641 51.01 64.47 15.48
C ASN A 641 50.99 65.80 14.71
N ALA A 642 49.87 66.12 14.04
CA ALA A 642 49.67 67.40 13.37
C ALA A 642 49.68 68.58 14.36
N ARG A 643 49.04 68.43 15.54
CA ARG A 643 49.08 69.44 16.62
C ARG A 643 50.49 69.60 17.21
N LYS A 644 51.24 68.51 17.37
CA LYS A 644 52.65 68.58 17.80
C LYS A 644 53.54 69.26 16.77
N ALA A 645 53.35 68.97 15.47
CA ALA A 645 54.04 69.65 14.39
C ALA A 645 53.69 71.15 14.33
N ALA A 646 52.41 71.51 14.43
CA ALA A 646 51.95 72.90 14.48
C ALA A 646 52.50 73.65 15.71
N SER A 647 52.58 73.01 16.88
CA SER A 647 53.18 73.63 18.07
C SER A 647 54.69 73.83 17.97
N LYS A 648 55.37 73.02 17.15
CA LYS A 648 56.82 73.15 16.90
C LYS A 648 57.07 74.30 15.91
N ASN A 649 56.30 74.36 14.83
CA ASN A 649 56.35 75.46 13.87
C ASN A 649 55.93 76.81 14.48
N ALA A 650 54.96 76.82 15.43
CA ALA A 650 54.57 78.03 16.13
C ALA A 650 55.66 78.56 17.10
N LYS A 651 56.50 77.68 17.65
CA LYS A 651 57.66 78.09 18.45
C LYS A 651 58.78 78.67 17.58
N GLU A 652 59.06 78.05 16.44
CA GLU A 652 60.04 78.55 15.47
C GLU A 652 59.61 79.90 14.87
N ALA A 653 58.32 80.08 14.54
CA ALA A 653 57.78 81.37 14.07
C ALA A 653 57.76 82.47 15.16
N MET A 654 57.71 82.10 16.44
CA MET A 654 57.81 83.05 17.55
C MET A 654 59.25 83.48 17.81
N GLU A 655 60.22 82.58 17.63
CA GLU A 655 61.66 82.92 17.63
C GLU A 655 62.02 83.84 16.46
N GLU A 656 61.50 83.57 15.25
CA GLU A 656 61.71 84.40 14.07
C GLU A 656 61.11 85.81 14.24
N LYS A 657 59.90 85.92 14.82
CA LYS A 657 59.29 87.23 15.16
C LYS A 657 60.04 87.98 16.28
N MET A 658 60.64 87.28 17.24
CA MET A 658 61.49 87.93 18.25
C MET A 658 62.79 88.45 17.62
N LEU A 659 63.37 87.70 16.68
CA LEU A 659 64.55 88.10 15.91
C LEU A 659 64.26 89.31 15.00
N GLU A 660 63.09 89.36 14.36
CA GLU A 660 62.64 90.53 13.57
C GLU A 660 62.37 91.76 14.45
N LEU A 661 61.79 91.58 15.65
CA LEU A 661 61.59 92.68 16.62
C LEU A 661 62.90 93.23 17.19
N GLU A 662 63.90 92.37 17.38
CA GLU A 662 65.24 92.78 17.84
C GLU A 662 66.04 93.47 16.72
N LEU A 663 65.85 93.06 15.46
CA LEU A 663 66.40 93.73 14.28
C LEU A 663 65.73 95.09 14.01
N ALA A 664 64.40 95.19 14.19
CA ALA A 664 63.63 96.42 14.04
C ALA A 664 63.90 97.44 15.16
N ALA A 665 64.33 97.00 16.35
CA ALA A 665 64.75 97.89 17.43
C ALA A 665 66.18 98.47 17.25
N GLN A 666 66.99 97.91 16.35
CA GLN A 666 68.38 98.35 16.10
C GLN A 666 68.56 99.30 14.90
N MET A 667 67.54 99.50 14.07
CA MET A 667 67.56 100.49 12.99
C MET A 667 66.41 101.48 13.15
N GLY A 668 66.72 102.62 13.77
CA GLY A 668 65.76 103.70 14.02
C GLY A 668 65.51 104.59 12.79
N GLU A 669 64.25 105.03 12.71
CA GLU A 669 63.71 106.29 12.15
C GLU A 669 63.84 106.60 10.64
N LEU A 670 62.70 106.67 9.93
CA LEU A 670 62.17 107.92 9.36
C LEU A 670 60.72 107.79 8.85
N GLU A 671 60.02 108.92 8.88
CA GLU A 671 58.62 109.21 8.48
C GLU A 671 58.22 108.78 7.06
N GLU A 672 56.93 108.48 6.80
CA GLU A 672 55.92 109.44 6.29
C GLU A 672 54.64 108.70 5.81
N ASN A 673 53.51 109.40 5.90
CA ASN A 673 52.13 109.00 5.58
C ASN A 673 51.92 108.36 4.20
N LEU A 674 50.91 107.47 4.05
CA LEU A 674 49.86 107.60 3.01
C LEU A 674 48.77 106.51 3.08
N ALA A 675 47.53 107.01 3.14
CA ALA A 675 46.30 106.59 2.47
C ALA A 675 45.69 105.17 2.63
N ILE A 676 44.44 105.25 3.09
CA ILE A 676 43.27 104.39 2.96
C ILE A 676 43.15 103.69 1.60
N GLU A 677 42.80 102.41 1.60
CA GLU A 677 41.84 101.82 0.65
C GLU A 677 41.15 100.58 1.24
N THR A 678 39.84 100.67 1.44
CA THR A 678 38.90 99.54 1.40
C THR A 678 38.37 99.43 -0.03
N PRO A 679 38.16 98.20 -0.52
CA PRO A 679 36.79 97.80 -0.89
C PRO A 679 36.47 96.42 -0.31
N GLU A 680 35.36 96.27 0.41
CA GLU A 680 33.99 96.07 -0.09
C GLU A 680 33.68 94.63 -0.49
N ALA A 681 32.52 94.22 0.03
CA ALA A 681 31.91 92.92 -0.04
C ALA A 681 31.69 92.40 -1.46
N THR A 682 31.62 91.07 -1.57
CA THR A 682 30.75 90.40 -2.54
C THR A 682 30.13 89.18 -1.86
N GLU A 683 28.85 89.30 -1.50
CA GLU A 683 27.88 88.21 -1.69
C GLU A 683 27.92 87.85 -3.20
N THR A 684 27.86 86.58 -3.60
CA THR A 684 26.58 85.87 -3.79
C THR A 684 26.77 84.35 -3.84
N GLU A 685 25.73 83.68 -3.32
CA GLU A 685 25.21 82.34 -3.62
C GLU A 685 25.86 81.50 -4.73
N SER A 686 26.06 80.21 -4.45
CA SER A 686 25.34 79.16 -5.19
C SER A 686 25.38 77.80 -4.52
N SER A 687 24.24 77.16 -4.69
CA SER A 687 23.78 75.80 -4.41
C SER A 687 24.73 74.63 -4.67
N ASN A 688 24.54 73.61 -3.83
CA ASN A 688 24.50 72.16 -4.06
C ASN A 688 25.66 71.40 -4.74
N TRP A 689 25.78 70.15 -4.24
CA TRP A 689 26.43 68.97 -4.83
C TRP A 689 27.97 68.95 -4.71
N TRP A 690 28.63 67.95 -4.09
CA TRP A 690 28.37 66.50 -3.99
C TRP A 690 29.14 65.85 -2.81
N ASP A 691 28.69 64.63 -2.47
CA ASP A 691 29.46 63.45 -2.03
C ASP A 691 30.22 63.47 -0.71
N GLN A 692 29.85 62.58 0.23
CA GLN A 692 30.34 61.18 0.29
C GLN A 692 29.97 60.50 1.62
#